data_AF-A0AAV7CPH3-F1
#
_entry.id   AF-A0AAV7CPH3-F1
#
_cell.length_a   1.000
_cell.length_b   1.000
_cell.length_c   1.000
_cell.angle_alpha   90.00
_cell.angle_beta   90.00
_cell.angle_gamma   90.00
#
_symmetry.space_group_name_H-M   'P 1'
#
loop_
_entity.id
_entity.type
_entity.pdbx_description
1 polymer ?
#
loop_
_entity_poly.entity_id
_entity_poly.type
_entity_poly.pdbx_seq_one_letter_code
_entity_poly.pdbx_strand_id
1 'polypeptide(L)'
;MQIELARYIKTSAHYEENKSRWTCTSSSSSPQYNICEQMIQIREDHMRFISELARYSNSEVVTGSGRQEAQKTDAEYRKLFDLSLQGLQLLSQWSAHVMEVYSWKLVHPTDKYSNKDCPDNAEEYERATRYNYTSEEKFALVEVIAMIKGLQVLMGRMESVFNHAIRHTIYAALQDFAQVTLREPLRQAIKKKKNVIVSVLQAIRKTACDWGAGCEPFNDPALRGEKDPKTGFDIKVPRRAVGPSSTQLYMVRTMLESLIADKSGFKKTLRSSLEGPTILDIEKFHRESFFYTHLLNFSETLQHCCDLSQLWFREFFLELTMGRRIQFPIEMSMPWILTDHILETKEASMMEYVLYSLDLYNDSAHYALTKFKKQFLYDEIEAEVNLCFDQFVYKLADQIFAHYKIVAGSLLLDKRLRADCKNQGVNLTQPASNRYDTLLKQRHVQLLGRSIDLNRLITQRITAAMYKSLELAIGRFESEDITSIVELEGLLEVNRMTHKLLSKYLTLDSFDAMFREANHNVSAPYGRITLHVFWELNYDFLPNYCYNGSTYRFVRTVLPFSQEFQRDKQPNAQPQYLFGSKNLNLAYNSIFSNYRNFVGPPHFKVICRLLGYQGIAVVMEELLKVVKSLLQGTILQYVNTLMEVMPKICRLPRHEYGSPGILEFFHHQLKDIVEYAELKTVCFQNLREVGNALLFCLLIEQSLSLEEVCDLLHAAPFQNILPRVHVKEGERLEAKMKRLESKYAPLHLIPLIERLGTPQVSAM
;
A
#
# COMPACT_ATOMS: atom_id res chain seq x y z
N MET A 1 10.83 -9.17 32.23
CA MET A 1 10.62 -10.16 33.31
C MET A 1 9.15 -10.07 33.72
N GLN A 2 8.42 -11.18 33.63
CA GLN A 2 6.99 -11.23 33.96
C GLN A 2 6.79 -11.88 35.34
N ILE A 3 5.60 -11.71 35.92
CA ILE A 3 5.23 -12.33 37.20
C ILE A 3 3.94 -13.14 37.04
N GLU A 4 4.02 -14.46 37.21
CA GLU A 4 2.83 -15.31 37.32
C GLU A 4 2.19 -15.10 38.69
N LEU A 5 1.04 -14.41 38.75
CA LEU A 5 0.39 -14.06 40.03
C LEU A 5 0.08 -15.28 40.90
N ALA A 6 -0.29 -16.40 40.28
CA ALA A 6 -0.55 -17.66 40.99
C ALA A 6 0.68 -18.20 41.74
N ARG A 7 1.89 -17.79 41.37
CA ARG A 7 3.13 -18.18 42.06
C ARG A 7 3.13 -17.74 43.51
N TYR A 8 2.67 -16.52 43.84
CA TYR A 8 2.61 -16.03 45.22
C TYR A 8 1.75 -16.93 46.11
N ILE A 9 0.66 -17.45 45.57
CA ILE A 9 -0.23 -18.37 46.26
C ILE A 9 0.46 -19.72 46.40
N LYS A 10 0.98 -20.28 45.30
CA LYS A 10 1.65 -21.59 45.26
C LYS A 10 2.85 -21.67 46.22
N THR A 11 3.59 -20.57 46.41
CA THR A 11 4.75 -20.50 47.30
C THR A 11 4.43 -20.00 48.71
N SER A 12 3.16 -19.80 49.04
CA SER A 12 2.77 -19.37 50.39
C SER A 12 2.91 -20.52 51.38
N ALA A 13 3.26 -20.20 52.63
CA ALA A 13 3.57 -21.19 53.67
C ALA A 13 2.43 -22.21 53.95
N HIS A 14 1.19 -21.87 53.60
CA HIS A 14 0.00 -22.67 53.87
C HIS A 14 -0.74 -23.09 52.60
N TYR A 15 -0.07 -23.08 51.43
CA TYR A 15 -0.73 -23.41 50.16
C TYR A 15 -1.19 -24.86 50.10
N GLU A 16 -0.32 -25.81 50.47
CA GLU A 16 -0.59 -27.24 50.32
C GLU A 16 -1.81 -27.67 51.14
N GLU A 17 -1.98 -27.14 52.36
CA GLU A 17 -3.15 -27.44 53.20
C GLU A 17 -4.43 -26.74 52.68
N ASN A 18 -4.30 -25.68 51.87
CA ASN A 18 -5.41 -24.85 51.42
C ASN A 18 -5.63 -24.88 49.89
N LYS A 19 -5.07 -25.88 49.19
CA LYS A 19 -5.11 -25.95 47.72
C LYS A 19 -6.53 -25.91 47.16
N SER A 20 -7.50 -26.51 47.84
CA SER A 20 -8.92 -26.52 47.46
C SER A 20 -9.58 -25.14 47.47
N ARG A 21 -8.97 -24.13 48.08
CA ARG A 21 -9.47 -22.75 48.12
C ARG A 21 -9.19 -21.97 46.83
N TRP A 22 -8.35 -22.49 45.94
CA TRP A 22 -7.78 -21.73 44.83
C TRP A 22 -8.08 -22.39 43.48
N THR A 23 -8.79 -21.67 42.62
CA THR A 23 -9.02 -22.06 41.21
C THR A 23 -7.97 -21.47 40.26
N CYS A 24 -7.38 -20.32 40.61
CA CYS A 24 -6.37 -19.62 39.82
C CYS A 24 -5.03 -20.37 39.69
N THR A 25 -4.81 -21.43 40.46
CA THR A 25 -3.58 -22.24 40.37
C THR A 25 -3.65 -23.33 39.31
N SER A 26 -4.83 -23.54 38.71
CA SER A 26 -5.05 -24.46 37.60
C SER A 26 -4.92 -23.69 36.28
N SER A 27 -3.85 -23.96 35.52
CA SER A 27 -3.57 -23.30 34.24
C SER A 27 -4.46 -23.86 33.12
N SER A 28 -5.71 -23.42 33.05
CA SER A 28 -6.52 -23.56 31.82
C SER A 28 -6.35 -22.32 30.94
N SER A 29 -6.43 -22.51 29.62
CA SER A 29 -6.42 -21.42 28.64
C SER A 29 -7.62 -20.51 28.86
N SER A 30 -7.42 -19.39 29.57
CA SER A 30 -8.47 -18.41 29.83
C SER A 30 -8.81 -17.64 28.54
N PRO A 31 -10.10 -17.40 28.25
CA PRO A 31 -10.52 -16.54 27.14
C PRO A 31 -9.99 -15.10 27.27
N GLN A 32 -9.56 -14.68 28.47
CA GLN A 32 -8.91 -13.39 28.69
C GLN A 32 -7.63 -13.20 27.86
N TYR A 33 -6.94 -14.28 27.49
CA TYR A 33 -5.70 -14.20 26.70
C TYR A 33 -5.92 -14.50 25.21
N ASN A 34 -7.18 -14.72 24.79
CA ASN A 34 -7.54 -14.88 23.38
C ASN A 34 -7.92 -13.51 22.80
N ILE A 35 -6.96 -12.86 22.15
CA ILE A 35 -7.17 -11.54 21.55
C ILE A 35 -8.25 -11.57 20.46
N CYS A 36 -8.38 -12.68 19.71
CA CYS A 36 -9.31 -12.81 18.59
C CYS A 36 -10.77 -12.74 19.04
N GLU A 37 -11.12 -13.32 20.19
CA GLU A 37 -12.47 -13.23 20.75
C GLU A 37 -12.81 -11.81 21.23
N GLN A 38 -11.80 -11.05 21.68
CA GLN A 38 -11.99 -9.69 22.17
C GLN A 38 -12.04 -8.64 21.06
N MET A 39 -11.58 -8.97 19.85
CA MET A 39 -11.55 -8.03 18.72
C MET A 39 -12.91 -7.44 18.37
N ILE A 40 -14.00 -8.20 18.53
CA ILE A 40 -15.36 -7.72 18.19
C ILE A 40 -15.70 -6.52 19.08
N GLN A 41 -15.55 -6.67 20.40
CA GLN A 41 -15.86 -5.61 21.36
C GLN A 41 -14.95 -4.40 21.17
N ILE A 42 -13.64 -4.62 20.97
CA ILE A 42 -12.67 -3.54 20.75
C ILE A 42 -13.04 -2.72 19.51
N ARG A 43 -13.38 -3.38 18.39
CA ARG A 43 -13.80 -2.70 17.16
C ARG A 43 -15.10 -1.92 17.33
N GLU A 44 -16.07 -2.46 18.07
CA GLU A 44 -17.34 -1.76 18.37
C GLU A 44 -17.12 -0.51 19.23
N ASP A 45 -16.31 -0.62 20.28
CA ASP A 45 -16.01 0.52 21.17
C ASP A 45 -15.19 1.58 20.45
N HIS A 46 -14.22 1.18 19.62
CA HIS A 46 -13.47 2.09 18.76
C HIS A 46 -14.40 2.86 17.82
N MET A 47 -15.30 2.15 17.12
CA MET A 47 -16.28 2.77 16.22
C MET A 47 -17.18 3.76 16.97
N ARG A 48 -17.75 3.36 18.12
CA ARG A 48 -18.68 4.17 18.91
C ARG A 48 -18.00 5.43 19.45
N PHE A 49 -16.85 5.28 20.08
CA PHE A 49 -16.16 6.38 20.75
C PHE A 49 -15.58 7.38 19.74
N ILE A 50 -14.90 6.93 18.69
CA ILE A 50 -14.32 7.85 17.68
C ILE A 50 -15.42 8.60 16.94
N SER A 51 -16.55 7.95 16.63
CA SER A 51 -17.69 8.62 16.00
C SER A 51 -18.23 9.76 16.87
N GLU A 52 -18.29 9.57 18.18
CA GLU A 52 -18.70 10.62 19.11
C GLU A 52 -17.63 11.71 19.21
N LEU A 53 -16.36 11.35 19.44
CA LEU A 53 -15.24 12.28 19.57
C LEU A 53 -15.09 13.19 18.33
N ALA A 54 -15.20 12.62 17.14
CA ALA A 54 -15.08 13.35 15.88
C ALA A 54 -16.14 14.45 15.72
N ARG A 55 -17.35 14.27 16.27
CA ARG A 55 -18.40 15.30 16.22
C ARG A 55 -17.99 16.55 17.00
N TYR A 56 -17.38 16.37 18.18
CA TYR A 56 -16.90 17.48 18.99
C TYR A 56 -15.66 18.13 18.37
N SER A 57 -14.72 17.35 17.83
CA SER A 57 -13.56 17.90 17.10
C SER A 57 -13.98 18.79 15.93
N ASN A 58 -14.89 18.29 15.07
CA ASN A 58 -15.38 19.04 13.92
C ASN A 58 -16.15 20.30 14.31
N SER A 59 -16.94 20.26 15.38
CA SER A 59 -17.62 21.47 15.86
C SER A 59 -16.65 22.54 16.35
N GLU A 60 -15.55 22.17 17.03
CA GLU A 60 -14.52 23.13 17.43
C GLU A 60 -13.82 23.76 16.21
N VAL A 61 -13.46 22.94 15.21
CA VAL A 61 -12.78 23.42 13.99
C VAL A 61 -13.67 24.37 13.18
N VAL A 62 -14.98 24.09 13.07
CA VAL A 62 -15.94 24.94 12.32
C VAL A 62 -16.31 26.22 13.08
N THR A 63 -16.29 26.20 14.41
CA THR A 63 -16.66 27.38 15.23
C THR A 63 -15.48 28.32 15.49
N GLY A 64 -14.24 27.84 15.42
CA GLY A 64 -13.03 28.64 15.57
C GLY A 64 -12.77 29.65 14.43
N SER A 65 -13.50 29.57 13.31
CA SER A 65 -13.23 30.39 12.10
C SER A 65 -14.10 31.65 11.95
N GLY A 66 -14.74 32.18 13.00
CA GLY A 66 -15.43 33.48 12.84
C GLY A 66 -16.52 33.89 13.83
N ARG A 67 -16.66 33.29 15.01
CA ARG A 67 -17.56 33.80 16.07
C ARG A 67 -16.75 34.21 17.29
N GLN A 68 -17.03 35.41 17.81
CA GLN A 68 -16.58 35.84 19.14
C GLN A 68 -16.83 34.72 20.15
N GLU A 69 -15.82 34.39 20.95
CA GLU A 69 -15.81 33.30 21.95
C GLU A 69 -17.00 33.41 22.91
N ALA A 70 -18.13 32.80 22.55
CA ALA A 70 -19.21 32.55 23.48
C ALA A 70 -18.70 31.48 24.46
N GLN A 71 -18.52 31.86 25.72
CA GLN A 71 -18.09 30.95 26.78
C GLN A 71 -19.08 29.78 26.87
N LYS A 72 -18.60 28.54 26.73
CA LYS A 72 -19.45 27.34 26.82
C LYS A 72 -20.06 27.19 28.21
N THR A 73 -21.16 26.44 28.27
CA THR A 73 -21.85 26.09 29.52
C THR A 73 -21.10 25.03 30.32
N ASP A 74 -21.39 24.94 31.63
CA ASP A 74 -20.83 23.92 32.52
C ASP A 74 -21.07 22.49 32.01
N ALA A 75 -22.23 22.24 31.39
CA ALA A 75 -22.61 20.94 30.83
C ALA A 75 -21.76 20.55 29.60
N GLU A 76 -21.49 21.51 28.71
CA GLU A 76 -20.64 21.28 27.54
C GLU A 76 -19.19 21.00 27.96
N TYR A 77 -18.65 21.75 28.93
CA TYR A 77 -17.32 21.45 29.49
C TYR A 77 -17.28 20.11 30.20
N ARG A 78 -18.33 19.77 30.97
CA ARG A 78 -18.42 18.46 31.63
C ARG A 78 -18.42 17.32 30.61
N LYS A 79 -19.13 17.48 29.48
CA LYS A 79 -19.15 16.45 28.44
C LYS A 79 -17.76 16.21 27.81
N LEU A 80 -16.99 17.28 27.57
CA LEU A 80 -15.61 17.17 27.09
C LEU A 80 -14.68 16.55 28.14
N PHE A 81 -14.87 16.87 29.42
CA PHE A 81 -14.20 16.20 30.54
C PHE A 81 -14.50 14.69 30.55
N ASP A 82 -15.77 14.30 30.41
CA ASP A 82 -16.18 12.89 30.40
C ASP A 82 -15.56 12.14 29.20
N LEU A 83 -15.56 12.76 28.01
CA LEU A 83 -14.91 12.19 26.81
C LEU A 83 -13.40 12.03 27.00
N SER A 84 -12.72 12.99 27.62
CA SER A 84 -11.28 12.89 27.88
C SER A 84 -10.94 11.70 28.78
N LEU A 85 -11.72 11.49 29.85
CA LEU A 85 -11.55 10.35 30.76
C LEU A 85 -11.88 9.03 30.09
N GLN A 86 -13.01 8.97 29.37
CA GLN A 86 -13.45 7.77 28.67
C GLN A 86 -12.43 7.34 27.61
N GLY A 87 -11.86 8.28 26.85
CA GLY A 87 -10.82 7.99 25.86
C GLY A 87 -9.54 7.44 26.48
N LEU A 88 -9.08 8.02 27.60
CA LEU A 88 -7.92 7.49 28.35
C LEU A 88 -8.18 6.08 28.90
N GLN A 89 -9.38 5.84 29.45
CA GLN A 89 -9.77 4.52 29.94
C GLN A 89 -9.79 3.47 28.83
N LEU A 90 -10.34 3.84 27.66
CA LEU A 90 -10.43 2.96 26.50
C LEU A 90 -9.03 2.61 25.96
N LEU A 91 -8.15 3.61 25.81
CA LEU A 91 -6.75 3.41 25.43
C LEU A 91 -6.02 2.52 26.44
N SER A 92 -6.21 2.77 27.73
CA SER A 92 -5.61 1.95 28.79
C SER A 92 -6.08 0.50 28.75
N GLN A 93 -7.36 0.23 28.46
CA GLN A 93 -7.89 -1.12 28.31
C GLN A 93 -7.24 -1.85 27.13
N TRP A 94 -7.16 -1.19 25.97
CA TRP A 94 -6.56 -1.78 24.79
C TRP A 94 -5.06 -2.05 24.96
N SER A 95 -4.30 -1.10 25.51
CA SER A 95 -2.87 -1.29 25.81
C SER A 95 -2.66 -2.41 26.81
N ALA A 96 -3.51 -2.50 27.85
CA ALA A 96 -3.48 -3.60 28.80
C ALA A 96 -3.72 -4.94 28.11
N HIS A 97 -4.72 -5.06 27.21
CA HIS A 97 -4.95 -6.30 26.48
C HIS A 97 -3.73 -6.76 25.65
N VAL A 98 -3.08 -5.84 24.93
CA VAL A 98 -1.87 -6.18 24.16
C VAL A 98 -0.76 -6.65 25.10
N MET A 99 -0.51 -5.91 26.20
CA MET A 99 0.57 -6.23 27.14
C MET A 99 0.29 -7.50 27.96
N GLU A 100 -0.95 -7.76 28.34
CA GLU A 100 -1.37 -8.97 29.08
C GLU A 100 -1.22 -10.23 28.21
N VAL A 101 -1.64 -10.17 26.95
CA VAL A 101 -1.45 -11.27 25.99
C VAL A 101 0.04 -11.53 25.77
N TYR A 102 0.83 -10.47 25.53
CA TYR A 102 2.27 -10.59 25.39
C TYR A 102 2.93 -11.17 26.66
N SER A 103 2.59 -10.66 27.84
CA SER A 103 3.10 -11.12 29.12
C SER A 103 2.79 -12.60 29.36
N TRP A 104 1.56 -13.03 29.06
CA TRP A 104 1.14 -14.42 29.19
C TRP A 104 1.93 -15.36 28.27
N LYS A 105 2.15 -14.96 27.01
CA LYS A 105 2.93 -15.73 26.03
C LYS A 105 4.40 -15.85 26.41
N LEU A 106 4.98 -14.83 27.04
CA LEU A 106 6.37 -14.88 27.53
C LEU A 106 6.61 -15.93 28.63
N VAL A 107 5.60 -16.21 29.46
CA VAL A 107 5.70 -17.22 30.54
C VAL A 107 5.16 -18.60 30.14
N HIS A 108 4.49 -18.69 28.99
CA HIS A 108 4.00 -19.95 28.41
C HIS A 108 4.59 -20.14 27.00
N PRO A 109 5.91 -20.37 26.86
CA PRO A 109 6.51 -20.65 25.56
C PRO A 109 5.88 -21.90 24.94
N THR A 110 5.66 -21.85 23.63
CA THR A 110 5.06 -22.98 22.91
C THR A 110 6.04 -24.16 22.80
N ASP A 111 5.54 -25.27 22.30
CA ASP A 111 6.28 -26.49 22.03
C ASP A 111 5.71 -27.21 20.78
N LYS A 112 6.37 -28.29 20.37
CA LYS A 112 5.95 -29.12 19.22
C LYS A 112 4.54 -29.72 19.36
N TYR A 113 4.03 -29.86 20.58
CA TYR A 113 2.72 -30.46 20.83
C TYR A 113 1.62 -29.45 20.56
N SER A 114 1.89 -28.19 20.88
CA SER A 114 0.97 -27.06 20.72
C SER A 114 1.07 -26.43 19.33
N ASN A 115 2.28 -26.34 18.77
CA ASN A 115 2.56 -25.82 17.43
C ASN A 115 3.47 -26.78 16.66
N LYS A 116 2.93 -27.41 15.61
CA LYS A 116 3.66 -28.40 14.78
C LYS A 116 4.85 -27.81 14.03
N ASP A 117 4.84 -26.51 13.77
CA ASP A 117 5.91 -25.80 13.06
C ASP A 117 7.02 -25.34 14.01
N CYS A 118 6.87 -25.54 15.33
CA CYS A 118 7.87 -25.21 16.34
C CYS A 118 8.92 -26.33 16.47
N PRO A 119 10.20 -26.08 16.15
CA PRO A 119 11.26 -27.06 16.34
C PRO A 119 11.53 -27.36 17.82
N ASP A 120 11.91 -28.61 18.14
CA ASP A 120 12.30 -29.02 19.50
C ASP A 120 13.57 -28.31 20.00
N ASN A 121 14.44 -27.89 19.08
CA ASN A 121 15.70 -27.20 19.37
C ASN A 121 15.58 -25.67 19.39
N ALA A 122 14.37 -25.11 19.19
CA ALA A 122 14.14 -23.68 19.26
C ALA A 122 14.37 -23.17 20.69
N GLU A 123 15.12 -22.06 20.80
CA GLU A 123 15.44 -21.47 22.10
C GLU A 123 14.18 -20.89 22.76
N GLU A 124 14.21 -20.76 24.09
CA GLU A 124 13.02 -20.41 24.87
C GLU A 124 12.38 -19.08 24.44
N TYR A 125 13.19 -18.06 24.15
CA TYR A 125 12.67 -16.76 23.71
C TYR A 125 12.01 -16.84 22.32
N GLU A 126 12.53 -17.66 21.41
CA GLU A 126 11.92 -17.88 20.09
C GLU A 126 10.57 -18.61 20.21
N ARG A 127 10.48 -19.58 21.13
CA ARG A 127 9.23 -20.29 21.46
C ARG A 127 8.23 -19.42 22.22
N ALA A 128 8.71 -18.42 22.96
CA ALA A 128 7.88 -17.45 23.68
C ALA A 128 7.31 -16.36 22.76
N THR A 129 8.00 -16.05 21.65
CA THR A 129 7.65 -14.99 20.70
C THR A 129 7.24 -15.57 19.35
N ARG A 130 8.17 -15.73 18.41
CA ARG A 130 7.96 -16.10 17.01
C ARG A 130 6.94 -17.22 16.79
N TYR A 131 7.09 -18.33 17.52
CA TYR A 131 6.25 -19.51 17.34
C TYR A 131 4.97 -19.49 18.18
N ASN A 132 4.82 -18.54 19.09
CA ASN A 132 3.72 -18.51 20.06
C ASN A 132 2.49 -17.73 19.58
N TYR A 133 2.53 -17.18 18.36
CA TYR A 133 1.42 -16.42 17.78
C TYR A 133 0.97 -17.03 16.45
N THR A 134 -0.33 -17.29 16.33
CA THR A 134 -0.96 -17.65 15.05
C THR A 134 -0.98 -16.46 14.09
N SER A 135 -1.36 -16.71 12.83
CA SER A 135 -1.51 -15.64 11.84
C SER A 135 -2.55 -14.60 12.28
N GLU A 136 -3.66 -15.08 12.81
CA GLU A 136 -4.83 -14.35 13.25
C GLU A 136 -4.54 -13.54 14.52
N GLU A 137 -3.78 -14.11 15.47
CA GLU A 137 -3.32 -13.39 16.65
C GLU A 137 -2.40 -12.22 16.27
N LYS A 138 -1.47 -12.43 15.32
CA LYS A 138 -0.58 -11.37 14.83
C LYS A 138 -1.35 -10.23 14.17
N PHE A 139 -2.34 -10.52 13.32
CA PHE A 139 -3.20 -9.49 12.73
C PHE A 139 -4.03 -8.75 13.77
N ALA A 140 -4.66 -9.48 14.70
CA ALA A 140 -5.44 -8.89 15.78
C ALA A 140 -4.60 -7.94 16.65
N LEU A 141 -3.37 -8.32 17.02
CA LEU A 141 -2.45 -7.45 17.76
C LEU A 141 -2.15 -6.16 16.98
N VAL A 142 -1.85 -6.25 15.69
CA VAL A 142 -1.56 -5.05 14.87
C VAL A 142 -2.79 -4.15 14.76
N GLU A 143 -3.99 -4.71 14.61
CA GLU A 143 -5.23 -3.92 14.62
C GLU A 143 -5.40 -3.14 15.93
N VAL A 144 -5.21 -3.78 17.08
CA VAL A 144 -5.33 -3.10 18.39
C VAL A 144 -4.25 -2.03 18.55
N ILE A 145 -3.01 -2.31 18.17
CA ILE A 145 -1.90 -1.34 18.19
C ILE A 145 -2.23 -0.10 17.34
N ALA A 146 -2.78 -0.32 16.15
CA ALA A 146 -3.18 0.77 15.27
C ALA A 146 -4.38 1.57 15.82
N MET A 147 -5.36 0.90 16.44
CA MET A 147 -6.48 1.57 17.11
C MET A 147 -6.00 2.43 18.28
N ILE A 148 -5.04 1.94 19.08
CA ILE A 148 -4.39 2.69 20.17
C ILE A 148 -3.69 3.93 19.61
N LYS A 149 -2.75 3.74 18.67
CA LYS A 149 -1.95 4.84 18.11
C LYS A 149 -2.80 5.84 17.33
N GLY A 150 -3.79 5.36 16.57
CA GLY A 150 -4.75 6.19 15.84
C GLY A 150 -5.58 7.07 16.78
N LEU A 151 -6.14 6.50 17.84
CA LEU A 151 -6.89 7.26 18.84
C LEU A 151 -5.99 8.18 19.67
N GLN A 152 -4.77 7.77 19.98
CA GLN A 152 -3.78 8.62 20.66
C GLN A 152 -3.53 9.92 19.87
N VAL A 153 -3.37 9.83 18.55
CA VAL A 153 -3.21 11.01 17.68
C VAL A 153 -4.44 11.92 17.75
N LEU A 154 -5.65 11.37 17.71
CA LEU A 154 -6.89 12.16 17.80
C LEU A 154 -7.04 12.84 19.17
N MET A 155 -6.78 12.12 20.26
CA MET A 155 -6.82 12.65 21.62
C MET A 155 -5.76 13.74 21.82
N GLY A 156 -4.55 13.56 21.27
CA GLY A 156 -3.49 14.57 21.30
C GLY A 156 -3.85 15.84 20.52
N ARG A 157 -4.51 15.72 19.37
CA ARG A 157 -5.01 16.89 18.62
C ARG A 157 -6.06 17.69 19.39
N MET A 158 -6.83 17.04 20.26
CA MET A 158 -7.83 17.68 21.12
C MET A 158 -7.28 18.16 22.47
N GLU A 159 -5.98 17.98 22.73
CA GLU A 159 -5.36 18.27 24.03
C GLU A 159 -5.69 19.68 24.53
N SER A 160 -5.57 20.72 23.70
CA SER A 160 -5.86 22.10 24.12
C SER A 160 -7.32 22.28 24.57
N VAL A 161 -8.27 21.68 23.85
CA VAL A 161 -9.70 21.76 24.14
C VAL A 161 -10.02 21.00 25.43
N PHE A 162 -9.46 19.79 25.59
CA PHE A 162 -9.60 19.00 26.80
C PHE A 162 -9.00 19.71 28.00
N ASN A 163 -7.79 20.26 27.87
CA ASN A 163 -7.11 20.96 28.94
C ASN A 163 -7.95 22.10 29.54
N HIS A 164 -8.58 22.90 28.68
CA HIS A 164 -9.45 24.00 29.14
C HIS A 164 -10.73 23.48 29.79
N ALA A 165 -11.42 22.54 29.16
CA ALA A 165 -12.65 21.95 29.68
C ALA A 165 -12.44 21.24 31.02
N ILE A 166 -11.36 20.46 31.14
CA ILE A 166 -11.00 19.74 32.35
C ILE A 166 -10.76 20.71 33.51
N ARG A 167 -9.94 21.75 33.30
CA ARG A 167 -9.65 22.75 34.33
C ARG A 167 -10.92 23.45 34.80
N HIS A 168 -11.80 23.81 33.85
CA HIS A 168 -13.08 24.43 34.16
C HIS A 168 -14.00 23.51 34.98
N THR A 169 -14.20 22.27 34.55
CA THR A 169 -15.08 21.30 35.22
C THR A 169 -14.56 20.94 36.61
N ILE A 170 -13.26 20.73 36.78
CA ILE A 170 -12.65 20.42 38.08
C ILE A 170 -12.81 21.60 39.04
N TYR A 171 -12.56 22.82 38.56
CA TYR A 171 -12.74 24.03 39.36
C TYR A 171 -14.19 24.18 39.82
N ALA A 172 -15.14 24.08 38.88
CA ALA A 172 -16.57 24.17 39.16
C ALA A 172 -17.00 23.14 40.20
N ALA A 173 -16.64 21.87 40.00
CA ALA A 173 -16.97 20.79 40.93
C ALA A 173 -16.37 21.00 42.32
N LEU A 174 -15.12 21.44 42.42
CA LEU A 174 -14.46 21.72 43.70
C LEU A 174 -15.11 22.90 44.44
N GLN A 175 -15.38 24.00 43.73
CA GLN A 175 -15.96 25.19 44.34
C GLN A 175 -17.44 24.98 44.72
N ASP A 176 -18.24 24.34 43.86
CA ASP A 176 -19.63 24.02 44.17
C ASP A 176 -19.69 23.10 45.40
N PHE A 177 -18.81 22.10 45.48
CA PHE A 177 -18.74 21.22 46.62
C PHE A 177 -18.32 21.97 47.90
N ALA A 178 -17.21 22.71 47.86
CA ALA A 178 -16.64 23.36 49.05
C ALA A 178 -17.45 24.57 49.54
N GLN A 179 -17.99 25.38 48.62
CA GLN A 179 -18.73 26.60 48.97
C GLN A 179 -20.21 26.32 49.29
N VAL A 180 -20.85 25.39 48.56
CA VAL A 180 -22.29 25.14 48.63
C VAL A 180 -22.61 23.80 49.30
N THR A 181 -22.11 22.67 48.78
CA THR A 181 -22.46 21.34 49.31
C THR A 181 -22.03 21.14 50.76
N LEU A 182 -20.85 21.63 51.15
CA LEU A 182 -20.36 21.52 52.52
C LEU A 182 -21.08 22.42 53.55
N ARG A 183 -22.00 23.30 53.13
CA ARG A 183 -22.77 24.16 54.05
C ARG A 183 -23.63 23.35 55.01
N GLU A 184 -24.38 22.38 54.48
CA GLU A 184 -25.29 21.56 55.30
C GLU A 184 -24.55 20.67 56.32
N PRO A 185 -23.53 19.87 55.97
CA PRO A 185 -22.77 19.11 56.96
C PRO A 185 -22.07 20.01 57.99
N LEU A 186 -21.60 21.21 57.58
CA LEU A 186 -21.01 22.17 58.50
C LEU A 186 -22.06 22.73 59.48
N ARG A 187 -23.25 23.14 58.98
CA ARG A 187 -24.38 23.60 59.80
C ARG A 187 -24.77 22.58 60.85
N GLN A 188 -24.89 21.32 60.44
CA GLN A 188 -25.24 20.22 61.34
C GLN A 188 -24.15 19.97 62.38
N ALA A 189 -22.88 20.01 61.99
CA ALA A 189 -21.76 19.85 62.89
C ALA A 189 -21.71 20.95 63.95
N ILE A 190 -21.97 22.22 63.57
CA ILE A 190 -22.06 23.36 64.49
C ILE A 190 -23.26 23.20 65.43
N LYS A 191 -24.45 22.93 64.87
CA LYS A 191 -25.70 22.74 65.66
C LYS A 191 -25.59 21.60 66.67
N LYS A 192 -24.94 20.49 66.31
CA LYS A 192 -24.77 19.30 67.16
C LYS A 192 -23.46 19.34 67.99
N LYS A 193 -22.72 20.47 68.01
CA LYS A 193 -21.45 20.66 68.74
C LYS A 193 -20.37 19.62 68.42
N LYS A 194 -20.26 19.21 67.15
CA LYS A 194 -19.28 18.23 66.65
C LYS A 194 -17.97 18.93 66.25
N ASN A 195 -17.25 19.46 67.23
CA ASN A 195 -16.08 20.34 67.00
C ASN A 195 -15.00 19.76 66.08
N VAL A 196 -14.75 18.45 66.13
CA VAL A 196 -13.77 17.78 65.25
C VAL A 196 -14.22 17.78 63.78
N ILE A 197 -15.52 17.58 63.53
CA ILE A 197 -16.06 17.65 62.15
C ILE A 197 -16.05 19.09 61.67
N VAL A 198 -16.40 20.05 62.55
CA VAL A 198 -16.33 21.48 62.25
C VAL A 198 -14.91 21.88 61.85
N SER A 199 -13.88 21.47 62.60
CA SER A 199 -12.50 21.84 62.30
C SER A 199 -12.02 21.30 60.95
N VAL A 200 -12.36 20.04 60.62
CA VAL A 200 -12.01 19.44 59.32
C VAL A 200 -12.75 20.11 58.16
N LEU A 201 -14.07 20.31 58.27
CA LEU A 201 -14.86 20.96 57.23
C LEU A 201 -14.42 22.41 56.99
N GLN A 202 -14.09 23.15 58.06
CA GLN A 202 -13.54 24.50 57.93
C GLN A 202 -12.13 24.50 57.34
N ALA A 203 -11.28 23.53 57.68
CA ALA A 203 -9.95 23.41 57.08
C ALA A 203 -10.04 23.16 55.57
N ILE A 204 -10.98 22.32 55.12
CA ILE A 204 -11.26 22.11 53.68
C ILE A 204 -11.67 23.43 53.02
N ARG A 205 -12.66 24.14 53.57
CA ARG A 205 -13.14 25.41 53.00
C ARG A 205 -12.05 26.47 52.95
N LYS A 206 -11.23 26.60 54.01
CA LYS A 206 -10.09 27.53 54.05
C LYS A 206 -8.99 27.20 53.04
N THR A 207 -8.84 25.92 52.69
CA THR A 207 -7.80 25.47 51.75
C THR A 207 -8.21 25.65 50.29
N ALA A 208 -9.49 25.45 49.98
CA ALA A 208 -9.97 25.31 48.61
C ALA A 208 -10.92 26.41 48.12
N CYS A 209 -11.66 27.12 48.98
CA CYS A 209 -12.67 28.08 48.53
C CYS A 209 -12.05 29.34 47.93
N ASP A 210 -12.40 29.66 46.68
CA ASP A 210 -12.17 30.96 46.04
C ASP A 210 -13.50 31.72 45.95
N TRP A 211 -13.76 32.57 46.94
CA TRP A 211 -15.01 33.32 47.05
C TRP A 211 -15.08 34.43 46.00
N GLY A 212 -16.23 34.60 45.33
CA GLY A 212 -16.38 35.62 44.28
C GLY A 212 -16.13 37.07 44.77
N ALA A 213 -16.38 37.35 46.05
CA ALA A 213 -16.10 38.64 46.69
C ALA A 213 -14.71 38.73 47.36
N GLY A 214 -13.88 37.69 47.25
CA GLY A 214 -12.56 37.59 47.88
C GLY A 214 -12.58 37.25 49.38
N CYS A 215 -13.75 37.19 50.02
CA CYS A 215 -13.91 36.83 51.42
C CYS A 215 -15.09 35.87 51.64
N GLU A 216 -15.02 35.07 52.72
CA GLU A 216 -16.11 34.14 53.10
C GLU A 216 -17.37 34.93 53.50
N PRO A 217 -18.57 34.53 53.07
CA PRO A 217 -19.81 35.21 53.43
C PRO A 217 -20.14 35.00 54.92
N PHE A 218 -19.69 35.93 55.78
CA PHE A 218 -19.93 35.91 57.22
C PHE A 218 -21.42 35.97 57.62
N ASN A 219 -22.29 36.37 56.68
CA ASN A 219 -23.73 36.40 56.87
C ASN A 219 -24.41 35.03 56.68
N ASP A 220 -23.69 33.98 56.26
CA ASP A 220 -24.23 32.63 56.04
C ASP A 220 -24.88 32.06 57.33
N PRO A 221 -26.19 31.73 57.34
CA PRO A 221 -26.85 31.12 58.49
C PRO A 221 -26.25 29.75 58.87
N ALA A 222 -25.68 29.02 57.91
CA ALA A 222 -25.04 27.73 58.15
C ALA A 222 -23.83 27.85 59.10
N LEU A 223 -23.07 28.95 59.05
CA LEU A 223 -21.96 29.25 59.96
C LEU A 223 -22.43 29.50 61.41
N ARG A 224 -23.71 29.82 61.62
CA ARG A 224 -24.36 29.96 62.93
C ARG A 224 -25.12 28.70 63.37
N GLY A 225 -25.15 27.66 62.53
CA GLY A 225 -25.93 26.43 62.77
C GLY A 225 -27.43 26.55 62.46
N GLU A 226 -27.85 27.69 61.91
CA GLU A 226 -29.24 28.01 61.55
C GLU A 226 -29.57 27.56 60.13
N LYS A 227 -30.84 27.24 59.87
CA LYS A 227 -31.30 26.90 58.52
C LYS A 227 -31.41 28.15 57.65
N ASP A 228 -31.37 27.96 56.33
CA ASP A 228 -31.60 29.02 55.36
C ASP A 228 -32.99 29.68 55.56
N PRO A 229 -33.11 30.99 55.32
CA PRO A 229 -34.39 31.69 55.42
C PRO A 229 -35.40 31.13 54.40
N LYS A 230 -36.70 31.39 54.61
CA LYS A 230 -37.74 30.92 53.67
C LYS A 230 -37.56 31.41 52.23
N THR A 231 -36.82 32.52 52.04
CA THR A 231 -36.44 33.09 50.75
C THR A 231 -35.18 32.48 50.14
N GLY A 232 -34.50 31.55 50.84
CA GLY A 232 -33.23 30.94 50.44
C GLY A 232 -32.00 31.80 50.77
N PHE A 233 -30.82 31.17 50.80
CA PHE A 233 -29.52 31.83 50.85
C PHE A 233 -28.69 31.34 49.66
N ASP A 234 -28.41 32.23 48.71
CA ASP A 234 -27.71 31.89 47.47
C ASP A 234 -26.25 32.35 47.50
N ILE A 235 -25.36 31.51 47.00
CA ILE A 235 -23.93 31.80 46.86
C ILE A 235 -23.58 31.67 45.38
N LYS A 236 -23.22 32.80 44.76
CA LYS A 236 -22.74 32.81 43.39
C LYS A 236 -21.29 32.31 43.32
N VAL A 237 -21.14 31.04 42.93
CA VAL A 237 -19.83 30.41 42.77
C VAL A 237 -19.15 30.90 41.48
N PRO A 238 -17.88 31.34 41.51
CA PRO A 238 -17.18 31.74 40.29
C PRO A 238 -16.91 30.55 39.37
N ARG A 239 -16.59 30.84 38.11
CA ARG A 239 -16.11 29.87 37.12
C ARG A 239 -14.75 30.32 36.59
N ARG A 240 -13.74 29.46 36.73
CA ARG A 240 -12.38 29.68 36.25
C ARG A 240 -11.87 28.45 35.52
N ALA A 241 -11.03 28.66 34.52
CA ALA A 241 -10.37 27.59 33.79
C ALA A 241 -9.01 27.22 34.42
N VAL A 242 -9.00 26.92 35.72
CA VAL A 242 -7.78 26.50 36.44
C VAL A 242 -8.10 25.44 37.49
N GLY A 243 -7.36 24.33 37.49
CA GLY A 243 -7.50 23.29 38.52
C GLY A 243 -6.90 23.71 39.87
N PRO A 244 -7.22 23.00 40.97
CA PRO A 244 -6.52 23.15 42.24
C PRO A 244 -5.04 22.75 42.10
N SER A 245 -4.19 23.28 42.99
CA SER A 245 -2.83 22.76 43.12
C SER A 245 -2.84 21.29 43.59
N SER A 246 -1.74 20.58 43.36
CA SER A 246 -1.58 19.20 43.84
C SER A 246 -1.75 19.08 45.36
N THR A 247 -1.25 20.06 46.12
CA THR A 247 -1.39 20.12 47.57
C THR A 247 -2.82 20.40 48.00
N GLN A 248 -3.53 21.31 47.33
CA GLN A 248 -4.95 21.59 47.63
C GLN A 248 -5.80 20.33 47.42
N LEU A 249 -5.67 19.68 46.25
CA LEU A 249 -6.45 18.50 45.93
C LEU A 249 -6.14 17.33 46.89
N TYR A 250 -4.86 17.11 47.20
CA TYR A 250 -4.43 16.10 48.16
C TYR A 250 -5.05 16.35 49.54
N MET A 251 -4.88 17.55 50.09
CA MET A 251 -5.37 17.91 51.41
C MET A 251 -6.89 17.80 51.51
N VAL A 252 -7.62 18.30 50.50
CA VAL A 252 -9.08 18.19 50.46
C VAL A 252 -9.52 16.73 50.45
N ARG A 253 -8.94 15.90 49.57
CA ARG A 253 -9.30 14.48 49.46
C ARG A 253 -9.01 13.72 50.77
N THR A 254 -7.81 13.88 51.34
CA THR A 254 -7.42 13.20 52.58
C THR A 254 -8.29 13.62 53.77
N MET A 255 -8.62 14.91 53.89
CA MET A 255 -9.53 15.39 54.93
C MET A 255 -10.94 14.83 54.76
N LEU A 256 -11.47 14.79 53.52
CA LEU A 256 -12.77 14.19 53.23
C LEU A 256 -12.78 12.68 53.50
N GLU A 257 -11.72 11.97 53.12
CA GLU A 257 -11.55 10.54 53.39
C GLU A 257 -11.63 10.24 54.89
N SER A 258 -11.01 11.07 55.73
CA SER A 258 -11.06 10.93 57.20
C SER A 258 -12.47 11.04 57.77
N LEU A 259 -13.37 11.81 57.11
CA LEU A 259 -14.76 11.96 57.52
C LEU A 259 -15.61 10.73 57.19
N ILE A 260 -15.26 10.00 56.13
CA ILE A 260 -16.02 8.84 55.63
C ILE A 260 -15.39 7.48 55.98
N ALA A 261 -14.24 7.46 56.65
CA ALA A 261 -13.52 6.24 57.01
C ALA A 261 -14.29 5.37 58.03
N ASP A 262 -14.37 4.05 57.74
CA ASP A 262 -15.06 3.06 58.58
C ASP A 262 -14.21 2.55 59.76
N LYS A 263 -12.88 2.72 59.71
CA LYS A 263 -11.96 2.31 60.77
C LYS A 263 -11.26 3.52 61.37
N SER A 264 -11.57 3.83 62.62
CA SER A 264 -10.75 4.68 63.48
C SER A 264 -10.41 3.88 64.75
N GLY A 265 -9.21 4.05 65.31
CA GLY A 265 -8.82 3.42 66.59
C GLY A 265 -9.65 3.85 67.82
N PHE A 266 -10.71 4.64 67.62
CA PHE A 266 -11.62 5.14 68.66
C PHE A 266 -13.01 4.47 68.60
N LYS A 267 -13.69 4.39 69.76
CA LYS A 267 -15.05 3.79 69.91
C LYS A 267 -16.16 4.43 69.06
N LYS A 268 -15.97 5.63 68.50
CA LYS A 268 -16.92 6.28 67.56
C LYS A 268 -16.15 6.91 66.40
N THR A 269 -16.49 6.52 65.18
CA THR A 269 -15.92 7.10 63.95
C THR A 269 -16.54 8.46 63.63
N LEU A 270 -15.83 9.31 62.87
CA LEU A 270 -16.38 10.58 62.38
C LEU A 270 -17.61 10.37 61.49
N ARG A 271 -17.59 9.31 60.67
CA ARG A 271 -18.69 8.86 59.82
C ARG A 271 -20.00 8.67 60.60
N SER A 272 -19.95 8.06 61.79
CA SER A 272 -21.13 7.81 62.63
C SER A 272 -21.85 9.09 63.11
N SER A 273 -21.20 10.26 62.98
CA SER A 273 -21.74 11.55 63.39
C SER A 273 -22.22 12.42 62.21
N LEU A 274 -22.15 11.90 60.97
CA LEU A 274 -22.67 12.53 59.76
C LEU A 274 -24.02 11.92 59.35
N GLU A 275 -24.82 12.65 58.57
CA GLU A 275 -26.10 12.16 58.06
C GLU A 275 -25.94 11.43 56.72
N GLY A 276 -26.83 10.46 56.44
CA GLY A 276 -26.75 9.60 55.25
C GLY A 276 -26.54 10.36 53.93
N PRO A 277 -27.36 11.38 53.60
CA PRO A 277 -27.18 12.15 52.36
C PRO A 277 -25.81 12.84 52.28
N THR A 278 -25.34 13.44 53.38
CA THR A 278 -24.03 14.13 53.41
C THR A 278 -22.86 13.17 53.20
N ILE A 279 -22.97 11.94 53.69
CA ILE A 279 -21.95 10.90 53.46
C ILE A 279 -21.90 10.56 51.96
N LEU A 280 -23.06 10.39 51.32
CA LEU A 280 -23.13 10.09 49.89
C LEU A 280 -22.55 11.23 49.03
N ASP A 281 -22.79 12.49 49.41
CA ASP A 281 -22.21 13.64 48.71
C ASP A 281 -20.68 13.69 48.83
N ILE A 282 -20.14 13.41 50.02
CA ILE A 282 -18.69 13.34 50.25
C ILE A 282 -18.10 12.16 49.47
N GLU A 283 -18.72 10.99 49.52
CA GLU A 283 -18.28 9.80 48.78
C GLU A 283 -18.31 10.02 47.26
N LYS A 284 -19.35 10.71 46.76
CA LYS A 284 -19.48 11.04 45.34
C LYS A 284 -18.33 11.95 44.90
N PHE A 285 -18.12 13.08 45.58
CA PHE A 285 -17.02 13.98 45.24
C PHE A 285 -15.65 13.31 45.40
N HIS A 286 -15.46 12.53 46.47
CA HIS A 286 -14.21 11.80 46.71
C HIS A 286 -13.93 10.75 45.62
N ARG A 287 -14.96 10.08 45.10
CA ARG A 287 -14.82 9.11 44.00
C ARG A 287 -14.53 9.80 42.67
N GLU A 288 -15.27 10.84 42.32
CA GLU A 288 -15.09 11.57 41.07
C GLU A 288 -13.74 12.29 41.01
N SER A 289 -13.29 12.88 42.12
CA SER A 289 -12.01 13.60 42.20
C SER A 289 -10.77 12.72 42.15
N PHE A 290 -10.92 11.38 42.12
CA PHE A 290 -9.80 10.45 42.02
C PHE A 290 -9.01 10.63 40.71
N PHE A 291 -9.72 10.90 39.60
CA PHE A 291 -9.11 11.06 38.29
C PHE A 291 -8.63 12.49 37.99
N TYR A 292 -8.86 13.45 38.90
CA TYR A 292 -8.57 14.86 38.61
C TYR A 292 -7.08 15.11 38.35
N THR A 293 -6.17 14.50 39.12
CA THR A 293 -4.72 14.64 38.87
C THR A 293 -4.32 14.12 37.49
N HIS A 294 -4.85 12.96 37.10
CA HIS A 294 -4.59 12.34 35.79
C HIS A 294 -5.09 13.24 34.65
N LEU A 295 -6.30 13.78 34.78
CA LEU A 295 -6.91 14.64 33.76
C LEU A 295 -6.23 16.01 33.69
N LEU A 296 -5.79 16.58 34.82
CA LEU A 296 -5.01 17.83 34.81
C LEU A 296 -3.64 17.64 34.13
N ASN A 297 -3.07 16.44 34.22
CA ASN A 297 -1.85 16.02 33.54
C ASN A 297 -2.16 15.17 32.29
N PHE A 298 -3.09 15.65 31.45
CA PHE A 298 -3.63 14.88 30.34
C PHE A 298 -2.56 14.35 29.38
N SER A 299 -1.60 15.19 28.97
CA SER A 299 -0.55 14.81 28.00
C SER A 299 0.30 13.62 28.48
N GLU A 300 0.75 13.67 29.73
CA GLU A 300 1.54 12.61 30.36
C GLU A 300 0.70 11.33 30.56
N THR A 301 -0.54 11.49 31.02
CA THR A 301 -1.47 10.36 31.20
C THR A 301 -1.79 9.68 29.87
N LEU A 302 -1.97 10.45 28.79
CA LEU A 302 -2.21 9.92 27.45
C LEU A 302 -1.05 9.04 26.97
N GLN A 303 0.20 9.47 27.20
CA GLN A 303 1.37 8.66 26.87
C GLN A 303 1.40 7.36 27.68
N HIS A 304 1.11 7.44 28.99
CA HIS A 304 1.08 6.25 29.85
C HIS A 304 -0.03 5.25 29.48
N CYS A 305 -1.20 5.73 29.05
CA CYS A 305 -2.29 4.86 28.60
C CYS A 305 -2.02 4.18 27.25
N CYS A 306 -1.01 4.63 26.50
CA CYS A 306 -0.65 4.11 25.18
C CYS A 306 0.76 3.48 25.13
N ASP A 307 1.37 3.19 26.28
CA ASP A 307 2.75 2.70 26.34
C ASP A 307 2.84 1.23 25.88
N LEU A 308 3.44 1.02 24.71
CA LEU A 308 3.72 -0.29 24.12
C LEU A 308 5.23 -0.55 23.96
N SER A 309 6.07 0.27 24.61
CA SER A 309 7.53 0.26 24.47
C SER A 309 8.20 -1.06 24.88
N GLN A 310 7.54 -1.83 25.75
CA GLN A 310 8.08 -3.05 26.36
C GLN A 310 8.12 -4.25 25.42
N LEU A 311 7.49 -4.18 24.24
CA LEU A 311 7.44 -5.28 23.27
C LEU A 311 8.82 -5.65 22.69
N TRP A 312 9.74 -4.68 22.60
CA TRP A 312 11.08 -4.90 22.04
C TRP A 312 12.10 -5.38 23.10
N PHE A 313 12.03 -4.87 24.32
CA PHE A 313 13.05 -5.11 25.36
C PHE A 313 13.05 -6.56 25.84
N ARG A 314 14.27 -7.13 25.97
CA ARG A 314 14.45 -8.57 26.19
C ARG A 314 15.67 -8.95 27.04
N GLU A 315 16.21 -8.00 27.80
CA GLU A 315 17.36 -8.17 28.71
C GLU A 315 17.23 -9.38 29.63
N PHE A 316 16.02 -9.64 30.16
CA PHE A 316 15.77 -10.80 31.02
C PHE A 316 16.07 -12.12 30.30
N PHE A 317 15.63 -12.28 29.04
CA PHE A 317 15.88 -13.49 28.28
C PHE A 317 17.33 -13.57 27.80
N LEU A 318 17.98 -12.43 27.52
CA LEU A 318 19.41 -12.38 27.20
C LEU A 318 20.25 -12.91 28.36
N GLU A 319 19.96 -12.48 29.59
CA GLU A 319 20.62 -12.96 30.82
C GLU A 319 20.46 -14.48 30.98
N LEU A 320 19.26 -15.02 30.72
CA LEU A 320 19.00 -16.47 30.79
C LEU A 320 19.80 -17.29 29.76
N THR A 321 20.33 -16.66 28.70
CA THR A 321 21.20 -17.36 27.75
C THR A 321 22.62 -17.58 28.28
N MET A 322 22.97 -17.02 29.45
CA MET A 322 24.28 -17.16 30.09
C MET A 322 25.46 -16.82 29.15
N GLY A 323 25.33 -15.72 28.40
CA GLY A 323 26.35 -15.23 27.47
C GLY A 323 26.38 -15.93 26.11
N ARG A 324 25.49 -16.89 25.85
CA ARG A 324 25.36 -17.53 24.52
C ARG A 324 24.84 -16.55 23.45
N ARG A 325 23.94 -15.64 23.82
CA ARG A 325 23.41 -14.59 22.94
C ARG A 325 23.82 -13.23 23.47
N ILE A 326 24.45 -12.42 22.61
CA ILE A 326 24.65 -10.99 22.88
C ILE A 326 23.40 -10.18 22.53
N GLN A 327 22.64 -10.63 21.52
CA GLN A 327 21.34 -10.10 21.13
C GLN A 327 20.55 -11.20 20.38
N PHE A 328 19.22 -11.09 20.35
CA PHE A 328 18.36 -11.96 19.56
C PHE A 328 18.19 -11.44 18.12
N PRO A 329 18.04 -12.32 17.13
CA PRO A 329 17.84 -11.92 15.74
C PRO A 329 16.42 -11.37 15.50
N ILE A 330 16.22 -10.68 14.37
CA ILE A 330 15.01 -9.90 14.09
C ILE A 330 13.74 -10.75 14.00
N GLU A 331 13.85 -12.02 13.60
CA GLU A 331 12.74 -12.97 13.57
C GLU A 331 12.18 -13.33 14.96
N MET A 332 12.88 -12.96 16.04
CA MET A 332 12.41 -13.08 17.42
C MET A 332 11.92 -11.74 18.00
N SER A 333 12.05 -10.65 17.25
CA SER A 333 11.69 -9.30 17.70
C SER A 333 10.23 -9.00 17.44
N MET A 334 9.45 -8.69 18.49
CA MET A 334 8.00 -8.49 18.34
C MET A 334 7.59 -7.42 17.32
N PRO A 335 8.20 -6.21 17.29
CA PRO A 335 7.87 -5.23 16.27
C PRO A 335 8.06 -5.79 14.85
N TRP A 336 9.17 -6.49 14.59
CA TRP A 336 9.43 -7.07 13.27
C TRP A 336 8.55 -8.29 12.96
N ILE A 337 8.30 -9.18 13.91
CA ILE A 337 7.39 -10.33 13.74
C ILE A 337 6.01 -9.85 13.24
N LEU A 338 5.49 -8.77 13.84
CA LEU A 338 4.19 -8.21 13.48
C LEU A 338 4.22 -7.50 12.11
N THR A 339 5.26 -6.69 11.85
CA THR A 339 5.43 -5.98 10.58
C THR A 339 5.64 -6.95 9.42
N ASP A 340 6.59 -7.87 9.55
CA ASP A 340 7.00 -8.80 8.50
C ASP A 340 5.88 -9.77 8.13
N HIS A 341 5.06 -10.18 9.10
CA HIS A 341 3.92 -11.05 8.85
C HIS A 341 2.92 -10.43 7.87
N ILE A 342 2.66 -9.11 7.94
CA ILE A 342 1.81 -8.41 6.97
C ILE A 342 2.47 -8.37 5.58
N LEU A 343 3.77 -8.10 5.53
CA LEU A 343 4.52 -8.04 4.27
C LEU A 343 4.60 -9.39 3.56
N GLU A 344 4.75 -10.48 4.32
CA GLU A 344 4.93 -11.83 3.80
C GLU A 344 3.59 -12.43 3.33
N THR A 345 2.53 -12.25 4.12
CA THR A 345 1.17 -12.71 3.77
C THR A 345 0.51 -11.84 2.71
N LYS A 346 0.95 -10.59 2.55
CA LYS A 346 0.38 -9.58 1.63
C LYS A 346 -1.11 -9.33 1.92
N GLU A 347 -1.50 -9.46 3.19
CA GLU A 347 -2.89 -9.38 3.62
C GLU A 347 -3.50 -8.00 3.34
N ALA A 348 -4.50 -7.96 2.46
CA ALA A 348 -5.06 -6.72 1.95
C ALA A 348 -5.78 -5.89 3.03
N SER A 349 -6.41 -6.56 3.99
CA SER A 349 -7.10 -5.89 5.09
C SER A 349 -6.13 -5.24 6.10
N MET A 350 -4.88 -5.72 6.17
CA MET A 350 -3.88 -5.28 7.15
C MET A 350 -2.83 -4.32 6.55
N MET A 351 -2.80 -4.15 5.22
CA MET A 351 -1.78 -3.33 4.56
C MET A 351 -1.77 -1.86 5.02
N GLU A 352 -2.94 -1.30 5.35
CA GLU A 352 -3.03 0.08 5.88
C GLU A 352 -2.54 0.21 7.33
N TYR A 353 -2.35 -0.91 8.03
CA TYR A 353 -1.98 -0.97 9.44
C TYR A 353 -0.48 -1.14 9.67
N VAL A 354 0.27 -1.55 8.64
CA VAL A 354 1.67 -2.01 8.79
C VAL A 354 2.60 -0.95 9.42
N LEU A 355 2.38 0.34 9.15
CA LEU A 355 3.21 1.42 9.71
C LEU A 355 3.03 1.59 11.22
N TYR A 356 1.87 1.24 11.79
CA TYR A 356 1.66 1.33 13.23
C TYR A 356 2.46 0.28 14.00
N SER A 357 2.67 -0.90 13.41
CA SER A 357 3.55 -1.92 13.99
C SER A 357 5.02 -1.49 13.96
N LEU A 358 5.44 -0.77 12.91
CA LEU A 358 6.79 -0.21 12.80
C LEU A 358 7.01 0.95 13.78
N ASP A 359 5.96 1.70 14.10
CA ASP A 359 5.99 2.80 15.07
C ASP A 359 6.27 2.32 16.52
N LEU A 360 6.17 1.02 16.81
CA LEU A 360 6.59 0.46 18.11
C LEU A 360 8.08 0.72 18.41
N TYR A 361 8.92 0.81 17.38
CA TYR A 361 10.32 1.16 17.56
C TYR A 361 10.50 2.59 18.10
N ASN A 362 9.60 3.52 17.77
CA ASN A 362 9.63 4.86 18.35
C ASN A 362 9.34 4.83 19.85
N ASP A 363 8.36 4.02 20.27
CA ASP A 363 8.02 3.86 21.69
C ASP A 363 9.22 3.30 22.47
N SER A 364 9.82 2.22 21.97
CA SER A 364 11.00 1.59 22.60
C SER A 364 12.21 2.53 22.61
N ALA A 365 12.49 3.25 21.52
CA ALA A 365 13.60 4.19 21.45
C ALA A 365 13.44 5.36 22.42
N HIS A 366 12.25 5.96 22.48
CA HIS A 366 11.95 7.01 23.43
C HIS A 366 12.10 6.52 24.88
N TYR A 367 11.64 5.30 25.18
CA TYR A 367 11.77 4.70 26.49
C TYR A 367 13.24 4.43 26.88
N ALA A 368 14.04 3.91 25.94
CA ALA A 368 15.47 3.67 26.14
C ALA A 368 16.22 4.96 26.49
N LEU A 369 15.90 6.07 25.80
CA LEU A 369 16.55 7.37 26.00
C LEU A 369 16.08 8.09 27.28
N THR A 370 14.79 8.06 27.58
CA THR A 370 14.21 8.90 28.66
C THR A 370 14.04 8.18 29.99
N LYS A 371 13.69 6.89 29.98
CA LYS A 371 13.44 6.08 31.18
C LYS A 371 14.66 5.24 31.55
N PHE A 372 15.15 4.38 30.66
CA PHE A 372 16.34 3.57 30.95
C PHE A 372 17.63 4.39 30.96
N LYS A 373 17.71 5.43 30.12
CA LYS A 373 18.87 6.31 29.95
C LYS A 373 20.12 5.49 29.66
N LYS A 374 20.07 4.65 28.62
CA LYS A 374 21.17 3.80 28.16
C LYS A 374 21.36 3.95 26.66
N GLN A 375 22.59 4.26 26.25
CA GLN A 375 22.95 4.47 24.85
C GLN A 375 22.90 3.16 24.07
N PHE A 376 23.52 2.08 24.57
CA PHE A 376 23.58 0.79 23.87
C PHE A 376 22.20 0.24 23.49
N LEU A 377 21.17 0.43 24.33
CA LEU A 377 19.79 0.04 24.00
C LEU A 377 19.26 0.80 22.79
N TYR A 378 19.54 2.10 22.68
CA TYR A 378 19.16 2.89 21.52
C TYR A 378 19.97 2.48 20.28
N ASP A 379 21.27 2.26 20.43
CA ASP A 379 22.15 1.84 19.34
C ASP A 379 21.68 0.51 18.71
N GLU A 380 21.24 -0.43 19.55
CA GLU A 380 20.67 -1.71 19.11
C GLU A 380 19.30 -1.55 18.42
N ILE A 381 18.41 -0.71 18.96
CA ILE A 381 17.12 -0.40 18.32
C ILE A 381 17.35 0.25 16.96
N GLU A 382 18.29 1.20 16.87
CA GLU A 382 18.62 1.91 15.64
C GLU A 382 19.19 0.96 14.58
N ALA A 383 20.11 0.07 14.97
CA ALA A 383 20.66 -0.95 14.08
C ALA A 383 19.59 -1.93 13.57
N GLU A 384 18.67 -2.34 14.46
CA GLU A 384 17.56 -3.23 14.09
C GLU A 384 16.59 -2.53 13.12
N VAL A 385 16.21 -1.28 13.39
CA VAL A 385 15.37 -0.49 12.49
C VAL A 385 16.02 -0.31 11.13
N ASN A 386 17.32 -0.06 11.06
CA ASN A 386 18.01 0.13 9.79
C ASN A 386 17.89 -1.14 8.89
N LEU A 387 18.13 -2.32 9.46
CA LEU A 387 17.99 -3.60 8.75
C LEU A 387 16.53 -3.91 8.38
N CYS A 388 15.62 -3.77 9.33
CA CYS A 388 14.19 -4.06 9.15
C CYS A 388 13.55 -3.10 8.13
N PHE A 389 13.94 -1.83 8.13
CA PHE A 389 13.40 -0.84 7.21
C PHE A 389 13.86 -1.07 5.77
N ASP A 390 15.12 -1.47 5.56
CA ASP A 390 15.60 -1.85 4.23
C ASP A 390 14.83 -3.05 3.67
N GLN A 391 14.55 -4.05 4.51
CA GLN A 391 13.71 -5.20 4.15
C GLN A 391 12.25 -4.79 3.91
N PHE A 392 11.71 -3.89 4.74
CA PHE A 392 10.36 -3.33 4.59
C PHE A 392 10.19 -2.69 3.21
N VAL A 393 11.10 -1.79 2.83
CA VAL A 393 11.05 -1.10 1.53
C VAL A 393 11.25 -2.09 0.38
N TYR A 394 12.14 -3.09 0.53
CA TYR A 394 12.32 -4.14 -0.49
C TYR A 394 11.04 -4.95 -0.70
N LYS A 395 10.51 -5.57 0.36
CA LYS A 395 9.34 -6.46 0.28
C LYS A 395 8.09 -5.69 -0.16
N LEU A 396 7.93 -4.44 0.29
CA LEU A 396 6.80 -3.60 -0.08
C LEU A 396 6.86 -3.16 -1.55
N ALA A 397 8.01 -2.68 -2.03
CA ALA A 397 8.13 -2.26 -3.43
C ALA A 397 7.99 -3.45 -4.41
N ASP A 398 8.56 -4.61 -4.06
CA ASP A 398 8.48 -5.84 -4.85
C ASP A 398 7.03 -6.31 -5.03
N GLN A 399 6.27 -6.39 -3.92
CA GLN A 399 4.87 -6.81 -3.98
C GLN A 399 3.96 -5.77 -4.67
N ILE A 400 4.23 -4.47 -4.52
CA ILE A 400 3.47 -3.40 -5.21
C ILE A 400 3.66 -3.53 -6.72
N PHE A 401 4.91 -3.66 -7.17
CA PHE A 401 5.20 -3.83 -8.59
C PHE A 401 4.52 -5.09 -9.17
N ALA A 402 4.67 -6.22 -8.48
CA ALA A 402 4.02 -7.47 -8.86
C ALA A 402 2.50 -7.34 -8.93
N HIS A 403 1.88 -6.70 -7.93
CA HIS A 403 0.43 -6.47 -7.89
C HIS A 403 -0.05 -5.69 -9.12
N TYR A 404 0.52 -4.50 -9.38
CA TYR A 404 0.09 -3.67 -10.51
C TYR A 404 0.44 -4.31 -11.87
N LYS A 405 1.51 -5.11 -11.97
CA LYS A 405 1.78 -5.90 -13.19
C LYS A 405 0.70 -6.96 -13.42
N ILE A 406 0.33 -7.73 -12.40
CA ILE A 406 -0.72 -8.75 -12.51
C ILE A 406 -2.06 -8.09 -12.86
N VAL A 407 -2.36 -6.92 -12.28
CA VAL A 407 -3.56 -6.14 -12.62
C VAL A 407 -3.53 -5.71 -14.09
N ALA A 408 -2.42 -5.17 -14.59
CA ALA A 408 -2.27 -4.78 -15.99
C ALA A 408 -2.46 -5.96 -16.96
N GLY A 409 -1.76 -7.08 -16.72
CA GLY A 409 -1.92 -8.30 -17.52
C GLY A 409 -3.33 -8.87 -17.40
N SER A 410 -4.01 -8.68 -16.26
CA SER A 410 -5.38 -9.14 -16.11
C SER A 410 -6.40 -8.28 -16.86
N LEU A 411 -6.22 -6.96 -16.87
CA LEU A 411 -7.09 -6.01 -17.56
C LEU A 411 -7.06 -6.16 -19.08
N LEU A 412 -5.89 -6.48 -19.63
CA LEU A 412 -5.67 -6.61 -21.07
C LEU A 412 -5.94 -8.03 -21.60
N LEU A 413 -6.13 -9.02 -20.73
CA LEU A 413 -6.41 -10.38 -21.17
C LEU A 413 -7.83 -10.49 -21.74
N ASP A 414 -7.95 -11.15 -22.90
CA ASP A 414 -9.21 -11.31 -23.62
C ASP A 414 -10.32 -11.92 -22.75
N LYS A 415 -11.49 -11.28 -22.76
CA LYS A 415 -12.62 -11.66 -21.90
C LYS A 415 -13.28 -12.96 -22.36
N ARG A 416 -13.28 -13.24 -23.66
CA ARG A 416 -13.88 -14.47 -24.20
C ARG A 416 -13.01 -15.67 -23.83
N LEU A 417 -11.70 -15.58 -23.98
CA LEU A 417 -10.76 -16.60 -23.52
C LEU A 417 -10.96 -16.92 -22.04
N ARG A 418 -11.12 -15.91 -21.18
CA ARG A 418 -11.40 -16.12 -19.75
C ARG A 418 -12.69 -16.93 -19.52
N ALA A 419 -13.75 -16.64 -20.28
CA ALA A 419 -15.01 -17.36 -20.17
C ALA A 419 -14.86 -18.82 -20.65
N ASP A 420 -14.17 -19.03 -21.77
CA ASP A 420 -13.94 -20.35 -22.34
C ASP A 420 -13.07 -21.23 -21.41
N CYS A 421 -11.99 -20.68 -20.85
CA CYS A 421 -11.18 -21.38 -19.84
C CYS A 421 -12.01 -21.76 -18.61
N LYS A 422 -12.86 -20.85 -18.11
CA LYS A 422 -13.76 -21.13 -16.98
C LYS A 422 -14.72 -22.29 -17.30
N ASN A 423 -15.28 -22.33 -18.51
CA ASN A 423 -16.16 -23.42 -18.95
C ASN A 423 -15.42 -24.77 -19.05
N GLN A 424 -14.12 -24.74 -19.32
CA GLN A 424 -13.24 -25.92 -19.36
C GLN A 424 -12.67 -26.30 -17.98
N GLY A 425 -13.09 -25.62 -16.89
CA GLY A 425 -12.61 -25.88 -15.53
C GLY A 425 -11.25 -25.24 -15.19
N VAL A 426 -10.67 -24.45 -16.10
CA VAL A 426 -9.42 -23.70 -15.87
C VAL A 426 -9.77 -22.26 -15.44
N ASN A 427 -9.76 -22.01 -14.13
CA ASN A 427 -10.02 -20.67 -13.61
C ASN A 427 -8.78 -19.78 -13.68
N LEU A 428 -8.78 -18.83 -14.62
CA LEU A 428 -7.86 -17.69 -14.61
C LEU A 428 -8.31 -16.67 -13.56
N THR A 429 -7.98 -16.93 -12.30
CA THR A 429 -8.40 -16.14 -11.14
C THR A 429 -8.06 -14.66 -11.34
N GLN A 430 -9.04 -13.80 -11.05
CA GLN A 430 -8.78 -12.36 -11.00
C GLN A 430 -7.85 -12.06 -9.81
N PRO A 431 -6.93 -11.09 -9.95
CA PRO A 431 -6.08 -10.70 -8.83
C PRO A 431 -6.94 -10.17 -7.69
N ALA A 432 -6.61 -10.59 -6.46
CA ALA A 432 -7.20 -10.00 -5.27
C ALA A 432 -6.86 -8.52 -5.21
N SER A 433 -7.85 -7.68 -4.88
CA SER A 433 -7.63 -6.26 -4.64
C SER A 433 -6.80 -6.07 -3.37
N ASN A 434 -5.86 -5.11 -3.37
CA ASN A 434 -5.02 -4.79 -2.22
C ASN A 434 -5.03 -3.28 -1.96
N ARG A 435 -4.55 -2.85 -0.80
CA ARG A 435 -4.67 -1.48 -0.25
C ARG A 435 -3.31 -0.81 -0.08
N TYR A 436 -2.56 -0.68 -1.17
CA TYR A 436 -1.25 -0.02 -1.15
C TYR A 436 -1.30 1.52 -1.24
N ASP A 437 -2.45 2.09 -1.62
CA ASP A 437 -2.62 3.52 -1.89
C ASP A 437 -2.21 4.42 -0.72
N THR A 438 -2.51 4.04 0.52
CA THR A 438 -2.16 4.84 1.72
C THR A 438 -0.66 4.85 1.98
N LEU A 439 0.01 3.72 1.74
CA LEU A 439 1.47 3.58 1.86
C LEU A 439 2.19 4.36 0.77
N LEU A 440 1.70 4.29 -0.48
CA LEU A 440 2.23 5.04 -1.60
C LEU A 440 2.08 6.56 -1.41
N LYS A 441 1.15 7.03 -0.59
CA LYS A 441 0.97 8.47 -0.30
C LYS A 441 1.87 8.99 0.82
N GLN A 442 2.61 8.14 1.52
CA GLN A 442 3.44 8.57 2.65
C GLN A 442 4.70 9.33 2.17
N ARG A 443 4.79 10.61 2.56
CA ARG A 443 5.91 11.50 2.21
C ARG A 443 6.84 11.82 3.37
N HIS A 444 6.43 11.52 4.60
CA HIS A 444 7.14 11.92 5.82
C HIS A 444 6.84 10.98 7.01
N VAL A 445 7.20 9.71 6.88
CA VAL A 445 7.11 8.73 7.98
C VAL A 445 8.09 9.15 9.08
N GLN A 446 7.59 9.32 10.31
CA GLN A 446 8.42 9.70 11.46
C GLN A 446 8.94 8.43 12.13
N LEU A 447 10.25 8.18 12.06
CA LEU A 447 10.86 6.99 12.64
C LEU A 447 12.25 7.34 13.21
N LEU A 448 12.45 7.06 14.50
CA LEU A 448 13.65 7.38 15.27
C LEU A 448 14.12 8.84 15.11
N GLY A 449 13.18 9.78 15.01
CA GLY A 449 13.43 11.21 14.79
C GLY A 449 13.73 11.61 13.34
N ARG A 450 13.77 10.66 12.40
CA ARG A 450 13.92 10.94 10.96
C ARG A 450 12.55 11.16 10.34
N SER A 451 12.52 11.98 9.29
CA SER A 451 11.38 12.09 8.38
C SER A 451 11.70 11.39 7.06
N ILE A 452 11.06 10.25 6.81
CA ILE A 452 11.37 9.38 5.67
C ILE A 452 10.31 9.54 4.57
N ASP A 453 10.74 9.87 3.35
CA ASP A 453 9.88 9.87 2.17
C ASP A 453 9.77 8.44 1.60
N LEU A 454 8.77 7.70 2.09
CA LEU A 454 8.53 6.32 1.66
C LEU A 454 8.12 6.25 0.17
N ASN A 455 7.33 7.20 -0.32
CA ASN A 455 6.97 7.28 -1.74
C ASN A 455 8.22 7.36 -2.63
N ARG A 456 9.20 8.18 -2.25
CA ARG A 456 10.47 8.30 -2.99
C ARG A 456 11.23 6.97 -3.03
N LEU A 457 11.37 6.29 -1.90
CA LEU A 457 12.11 5.02 -1.81
C LEU A 457 11.43 3.90 -2.62
N ILE A 458 10.09 3.84 -2.57
CA ILE A 458 9.30 2.91 -3.39
C ILE A 458 9.46 3.24 -4.88
N THR A 459 9.36 4.53 -5.24
CA THR A 459 9.51 5.00 -6.63
C THR A 459 10.84 4.55 -7.23
N GLN A 460 11.95 4.73 -6.50
CA GLN A 460 13.28 4.31 -6.98
C GLN A 460 13.33 2.81 -7.34
N ARG A 461 12.78 1.94 -6.48
CA ARG A 461 12.76 0.49 -6.72
C ARG A 461 11.81 0.11 -7.86
N ILE A 462 10.65 0.76 -7.94
CA ILE A 462 9.68 0.51 -9.00
C ILE A 462 10.17 0.99 -10.36
N THR A 463 10.88 2.13 -10.43
CA THR A 463 11.56 2.58 -11.64
C THR A 463 12.55 1.51 -12.13
N ALA A 464 13.41 0.99 -11.25
CA ALA A 464 14.33 -0.09 -11.61
C ALA A 464 13.59 -1.38 -12.08
N ALA A 465 12.47 -1.73 -11.45
CA ALA A 465 11.66 -2.89 -11.86
C ALA A 465 10.98 -2.70 -13.22
N MET A 466 10.56 -1.47 -13.55
CA MET A 466 10.04 -1.10 -14.87
C MET A 466 11.12 -1.24 -15.95
N TYR A 467 12.30 -0.66 -15.73
CA TYR A 467 13.45 -0.82 -16.64
C TYR A 467 13.80 -2.28 -16.86
N LYS A 468 13.89 -3.07 -15.78
CA LYS A 468 14.15 -4.51 -15.87
C LYS A 468 13.09 -5.26 -16.67
N SER A 469 11.82 -4.87 -16.56
CA SER A 469 10.73 -5.51 -17.34
C SER A 469 10.80 -5.18 -18.83
N LEU A 470 11.19 -3.96 -19.17
CA LEU A 470 11.39 -3.54 -20.56
C LEU A 470 12.62 -4.23 -21.17
N GLU A 471 13.73 -4.25 -20.43
CA GLU A 471 14.96 -4.95 -20.81
C GLU A 471 14.70 -6.43 -21.09
N LEU A 472 13.97 -7.11 -20.20
CA LEU A 472 13.63 -8.52 -20.38
C LEU A 472 12.68 -8.76 -21.56
N ALA A 473 11.77 -7.82 -21.85
CA ALA A 473 10.89 -7.94 -23.01
C ALA A 473 11.70 -7.89 -24.32
N ILE A 474 12.63 -6.94 -24.44
CA ILE A 474 13.48 -6.77 -25.62
C ILE A 474 14.48 -7.92 -25.73
N GLY A 475 15.16 -8.29 -24.64
CA GLY A 475 16.12 -9.40 -24.63
C GLY A 475 15.47 -10.76 -24.94
N ARG A 476 14.19 -10.95 -24.60
CA ARG A 476 13.43 -12.13 -25.02
C ARG A 476 13.19 -12.14 -26.53
N PHE A 477 12.86 -10.99 -27.14
CA PHE A 477 12.73 -10.88 -28.59
C PHE A 477 14.06 -11.16 -29.32
N GLU A 478 15.18 -10.65 -28.81
CA GLU A 478 16.52 -10.90 -29.38
C GLU A 478 16.93 -12.38 -29.39
N SER A 479 16.36 -13.19 -28.49
CA SER A 479 16.59 -14.65 -28.45
C SER A 479 15.65 -15.47 -29.34
N GLU A 480 14.73 -14.83 -30.06
CA GLU A 480 13.66 -15.48 -30.82
C GLU A 480 13.60 -14.98 -32.28
N ASP A 481 12.83 -15.69 -33.12
CA ASP A 481 12.64 -15.32 -34.52
C ASP A 481 11.67 -14.14 -34.71
N ILE A 482 11.61 -13.61 -35.94
CA ILE A 482 10.76 -12.45 -36.28
C ILE A 482 9.26 -12.63 -35.96
N THR A 483 8.77 -13.87 -35.84
CA THR A 483 7.34 -14.12 -35.56
C THR A 483 6.96 -13.76 -34.12
N SER A 484 7.93 -13.76 -33.21
CA SER A 484 7.77 -13.42 -31.80
C SER A 484 7.52 -11.92 -31.56
N ILE A 485 7.67 -11.06 -32.57
CA ILE A 485 7.48 -9.61 -32.43
C ILE A 485 6.05 -9.23 -31.97
N VAL A 486 5.06 -10.06 -32.29
CA VAL A 486 3.67 -9.86 -31.83
C VAL A 486 3.53 -10.10 -30.31
N GLU A 487 4.28 -11.06 -29.76
CA GLU A 487 4.38 -11.27 -28.32
C GLU A 487 5.08 -10.10 -27.63
N LEU A 488 6.13 -9.55 -28.27
CA LEU A 488 6.82 -8.35 -27.79
C LEU A 488 5.87 -7.15 -27.71
N GLU A 489 5.08 -6.85 -28.75
CA GLU A 489 4.10 -5.75 -28.71
C GLU A 489 3.13 -5.92 -27.54
N GLY A 490 2.58 -7.13 -27.38
CA GLY A 490 1.65 -7.44 -26.29
C GLY A 490 2.28 -7.23 -24.91
N LEU A 491 3.53 -7.65 -24.72
CA LEU A 491 4.25 -7.48 -23.47
C LEU A 491 4.62 -6.01 -23.19
N LEU A 492 5.01 -5.25 -24.23
CA LEU A 492 5.24 -3.81 -24.13
C LEU A 492 3.96 -3.06 -23.74
N GLU A 493 2.80 -3.47 -24.27
CA GLU A 493 1.52 -2.86 -23.90
C GLU A 493 1.10 -3.18 -22.46
N VAL A 494 1.39 -4.39 -21.97
CA VAL A 494 1.24 -4.72 -20.54
C VAL A 494 2.17 -3.88 -19.67
N ASN A 495 3.42 -3.65 -20.10
CA ASN A 495 4.35 -2.75 -19.41
C ASN A 495 3.84 -1.30 -19.43
N ARG A 496 3.29 -0.81 -20.55
CA ARG A 496 2.68 0.53 -20.67
C ARG A 496 1.50 0.70 -19.73
N MET A 497 0.62 -0.30 -19.65
CA MET A 497 -0.50 -0.30 -18.70
C MET A 497 -0.02 -0.33 -17.25
N THR A 498 1.03 -1.11 -16.95
CA THR A 498 1.65 -1.16 -15.61
C THR A 498 2.18 0.23 -15.21
N HIS A 499 2.93 0.88 -16.11
CA HIS A 499 3.40 2.26 -15.93
C HIS A 499 2.24 3.22 -15.67
N LYS A 500 1.17 3.14 -16.45
CA LYS A 500 -0.02 4.00 -16.31
C LYS A 500 -0.72 3.81 -14.95
N LEU A 501 -0.80 2.58 -14.44
CA LEU A 501 -1.40 2.30 -13.13
C LEU A 501 -0.54 2.84 -11.99
N LEU A 502 0.78 2.65 -12.07
CA LEU A 502 1.75 3.12 -11.07
C LEU A 502 1.88 4.65 -11.05
N SER A 503 1.83 5.29 -12.22
CA SER A 503 1.95 6.75 -12.38
C SER A 503 0.80 7.54 -11.74
N LYS A 504 -0.28 6.87 -11.31
CA LYS A 504 -1.34 7.50 -10.52
C LYS A 504 -0.88 7.89 -9.12
N TYR A 505 0.15 7.23 -8.59
CA TYR A 505 0.63 7.38 -7.23
C TYR A 505 2.11 7.79 -7.16
N LEU A 506 2.88 7.47 -8.20
CA LEU A 506 4.32 7.65 -8.26
C LEU A 506 4.70 8.57 -9.42
N THR A 507 5.78 9.33 -9.25
CA THR A 507 6.37 10.11 -10.33
C THR A 507 7.45 9.29 -11.02
N LEU A 508 7.09 8.64 -12.12
CA LEU A 508 8.01 7.88 -12.96
C LEU A 508 8.41 8.71 -14.17
N ASP A 509 9.57 8.41 -14.76
CA ASP A 509 9.92 8.91 -16.10
C ASP A 509 8.85 8.50 -17.12
N SER A 510 8.76 9.24 -18.22
CA SER A 510 7.78 8.91 -19.25
C SER A 510 8.04 7.49 -19.80
N PHE A 511 6.97 6.75 -20.12
CA PHE A 511 7.12 5.40 -20.65
C PHE A 511 7.99 5.38 -21.91
N ASP A 512 7.86 6.41 -22.77
CA ASP A 512 8.66 6.52 -23.99
C ASP A 512 10.16 6.70 -23.70
N ALA A 513 10.53 7.50 -22.69
CA ALA A 513 11.92 7.64 -22.27
C ALA A 513 12.48 6.32 -21.74
N MET A 514 11.76 5.64 -20.84
CA MET A 514 12.16 4.34 -20.31
C MET A 514 12.30 3.28 -21.42
N PHE A 515 11.36 3.26 -22.36
CA PHE A 515 11.37 2.33 -23.49
C PHE A 515 12.54 2.60 -24.44
N ARG A 516 12.78 3.86 -24.83
CA ARG A 516 13.91 4.22 -25.68
C ARG A 516 15.24 3.88 -25.02
N GLU A 517 15.38 4.12 -23.72
CA GLU A 517 16.59 3.77 -22.99
C GLU A 517 16.82 2.26 -22.98
N ALA A 518 15.83 1.43 -22.62
CA ALA A 518 15.94 -0.03 -22.69
C ALA A 518 16.20 -0.54 -24.12
N ASN A 519 15.61 0.12 -25.13
CA ASN A 519 15.83 -0.17 -26.54
C ASN A 519 17.16 0.39 -27.08
N HIS A 520 17.99 1.03 -26.25
CA HIS A 520 19.23 1.72 -26.64
C HIS A 520 19.03 2.77 -27.77
N ASN A 521 17.86 3.41 -27.82
CA ASN A 521 17.44 4.34 -28.87
C ASN A 521 17.37 5.81 -28.37
N VAL A 522 18.28 6.17 -27.47
CA VAL A 522 18.44 7.55 -26.96
C VAL A 522 19.68 8.20 -27.57
N SER A 523 20.84 7.54 -27.42
CA SER A 523 22.12 7.99 -27.97
C SER A 523 22.48 7.33 -29.30
N ALA A 524 21.66 6.40 -29.79
CA ALA A 524 21.82 5.74 -31.08
C ALA A 524 20.60 6.00 -31.96
N PRO A 525 20.78 6.05 -33.30
CA PRO A 525 19.70 6.31 -34.25
C PRO A 525 18.75 5.13 -34.45
N TYR A 526 19.18 3.91 -34.12
CA TYR A 526 18.40 2.69 -34.28
C TYR A 526 18.47 1.87 -33.01
N GLY A 527 17.30 1.51 -32.47
CA GLY A 527 17.20 0.68 -31.29
C GLY A 527 17.44 -0.80 -31.56
N ARG A 528 17.61 -1.55 -30.47
CA ARG A 528 17.78 -3.01 -30.45
C ARG A 528 16.72 -3.76 -31.25
N ILE A 529 15.45 -3.38 -31.13
CA ILE A 529 14.35 -4.02 -31.86
C ILE A 529 14.53 -3.87 -33.38
N THR A 530 14.89 -2.68 -33.86
CA THR A 530 15.12 -2.43 -35.29
C THR A 530 16.29 -3.27 -35.82
N LEU A 531 17.38 -3.31 -35.07
CA LEU A 531 18.56 -4.10 -35.42
C LEU A 531 18.26 -5.60 -35.45
N HIS A 532 17.51 -6.11 -34.47
CA HIS A 532 17.12 -7.52 -34.43
C HIS A 532 16.14 -7.88 -35.55
N VAL A 533 15.20 -6.99 -35.91
CA VAL A 533 14.33 -7.21 -37.08
C VAL A 533 15.16 -7.36 -38.35
N PHE A 534 16.13 -6.48 -38.58
CA PHE A 534 17.01 -6.62 -39.75
C PHE A 534 17.85 -7.91 -39.70
N TRP A 535 18.38 -8.26 -38.53
CA TRP A 535 19.14 -9.49 -38.31
C TRP A 535 18.30 -10.72 -38.70
N GLU A 536 17.09 -10.83 -38.16
CA GLU A 536 16.18 -11.93 -38.46
C GLU A 536 15.69 -11.92 -39.91
N LEU A 537 15.57 -10.74 -40.54
CA LEU A 537 15.27 -10.66 -41.96
C LEU A 537 16.38 -11.32 -42.79
N ASN A 538 17.63 -10.92 -42.53
CA ASN A 538 18.78 -11.37 -43.28
C ASN A 538 19.08 -12.87 -43.07
N TYR A 539 19.01 -13.36 -41.83
CA TYR A 539 19.45 -14.70 -41.47
C TYR A 539 18.34 -15.77 -41.46
N ASP A 540 17.07 -15.38 -41.33
CA ASP A 540 15.96 -16.35 -41.25
C ASP A 540 14.84 -16.08 -42.26
N PHE A 541 14.25 -14.88 -42.29
CA PHE A 541 13.07 -14.59 -43.11
C PHE A 541 13.35 -14.77 -44.62
N LEU A 542 14.34 -14.06 -45.15
CA LEU A 542 14.69 -14.13 -46.57
C LEU A 542 15.04 -15.57 -46.99
N PRO A 543 15.95 -16.29 -46.29
CA PRO A 543 16.37 -17.62 -46.72
C PRO A 543 15.39 -18.73 -46.36
N ASN A 544 14.45 -18.59 -45.42
CA ASN A 544 13.67 -19.73 -44.93
C ASN A 544 12.15 -19.62 -45.14
N TYR A 545 11.63 -18.54 -45.70
CA TYR A 545 10.19 -18.37 -45.89
C TYR A 545 9.74 -18.42 -47.36
N CYS A 546 8.51 -18.88 -47.57
CA CYS A 546 7.84 -18.98 -48.85
C CYS A 546 6.55 -18.15 -48.82
N TYR A 547 6.43 -17.19 -49.74
CA TYR A 547 5.23 -16.37 -49.86
C TYR A 547 4.10 -17.09 -50.57
N ASN A 548 2.90 -17.02 -50.00
CA ASN A 548 1.65 -17.42 -50.65
C ASN A 548 0.80 -16.19 -50.94
N GLY A 549 0.79 -15.76 -52.21
CA GLY A 549 0.05 -14.58 -52.66
C GLY A 549 -1.47 -14.68 -52.54
N SER A 550 -2.03 -15.90 -52.45
CA SER A 550 -3.47 -16.09 -52.27
C SER A 550 -3.92 -15.83 -50.84
N THR A 551 -3.04 -16.11 -49.86
CA THR A 551 -3.34 -15.94 -48.43
C THR A 551 -2.65 -14.73 -47.82
N TYR A 552 -1.76 -14.06 -48.56
CA TYR A 552 -0.92 -12.95 -48.10
C TYR A 552 -0.08 -13.32 -46.88
N ARG A 553 0.46 -14.55 -46.85
CA ARG A 553 1.24 -15.07 -45.73
C ARG A 553 2.51 -15.74 -46.21
N PHE A 554 3.56 -15.61 -45.42
CA PHE A 554 4.78 -16.38 -45.52
C PHE A 554 4.74 -17.57 -44.56
N VAL A 555 5.21 -18.72 -45.01
CA VAL A 555 5.37 -19.93 -44.20
C VAL A 555 6.78 -20.47 -44.36
N ARG A 556 7.31 -21.18 -43.36
CA ARG A 556 8.65 -21.75 -43.44
C ARG A 556 8.74 -22.79 -44.57
N THR A 557 9.90 -22.85 -45.23
CA THR A 557 10.23 -23.89 -46.21
C THR A 557 10.33 -25.25 -45.53
N VAL A 558 9.90 -26.31 -46.22
CA VAL A 558 10.01 -27.70 -45.75
C VAL A 558 11.37 -28.33 -46.05
N LEU A 559 12.16 -27.71 -46.93
CA LEU A 559 13.48 -28.17 -47.35
C LEU A 559 14.55 -27.25 -46.76
N PRO A 560 15.53 -27.78 -45.99
CA PRO A 560 16.60 -26.99 -45.41
C PRO A 560 17.60 -26.59 -46.49
N PHE A 561 17.41 -25.41 -47.06
CA PHE A 561 18.33 -24.84 -48.05
C PHE A 561 19.36 -23.90 -47.43
N SER A 562 19.16 -23.50 -46.17
CA SER A 562 20.08 -22.67 -45.38
C SER A 562 20.37 -23.34 -44.03
N GLN A 563 21.51 -23.01 -43.42
CA GLN A 563 21.89 -23.55 -42.11
C GLN A 563 21.00 -22.96 -41.01
N GLU A 564 20.53 -23.80 -40.08
CA GLU A 564 19.81 -23.29 -38.90
C GLU A 564 20.74 -22.44 -38.04
N PHE A 565 20.35 -21.19 -37.81
CA PHE A 565 21.07 -20.28 -36.93
C PHE A 565 20.74 -20.60 -35.47
N GLN A 566 21.76 -20.97 -34.68
CA GLN A 566 21.60 -21.21 -33.26
C GLN A 566 21.44 -19.87 -32.52
N ARG A 567 20.26 -19.66 -31.92
CA ARG A 567 19.97 -18.48 -31.09
C ARG A 567 20.38 -18.73 -29.65
N ASP A 568 20.75 -17.65 -28.96
CA ASP A 568 21.02 -17.67 -27.53
C ASP A 568 19.75 -17.99 -26.72
N LYS A 569 19.94 -18.56 -25.52
CA LYS A 569 18.81 -18.93 -24.67
C LYS A 569 18.13 -17.71 -24.06
N GLN A 570 16.81 -17.80 -23.91
CA GLN A 570 16.00 -16.79 -23.23
C GLN A 570 16.51 -16.51 -21.80
N PRO A 571 16.50 -15.23 -21.36
CA PRO A 571 16.84 -14.87 -20.00
C PRO A 571 15.78 -15.38 -19.01
N ASN A 572 16.22 -16.00 -17.91
CA ASN A 572 15.31 -16.45 -16.85
C ASN A 572 14.80 -15.26 -16.02
N ALA A 573 13.49 -15.16 -15.82
CA ALA A 573 12.87 -14.05 -15.11
C ALA A 573 11.73 -14.50 -14.20
N GLN A 574 11.56 -13.81 -13.08
CA GLN A 574 10.37 -13.95 -12.25
C GLN A 574 9.12 -13.45 -13.01
N PRO A 575 7.93 -14.05 -12.80
CA PRO A 575 6.74 -13.73 -13.58
C PRO A 575 6.32 -12.25 -13.58
N GLN A 576 6.61 -11.51 -12.50
CA GLN A 576 6.29 -10.08 -12.38
C GLN A 576 7.06 -9.19 -13.38
N TYR A 577 8.18 -9.65 -13.92
CA TYR A 577 8.89 -8.91 -14.97
C TYR A 577 8.36 -9.22 -16.39
N LEU A 578 7.48 -10.22 -16.52
CA LEU A 578 6.79 -10.58 -17.76
C LEU A 578 5.32 -10.15 -17.69
N PHE A 579 4.36 -11.06 -17.86
CA PHE A 579 2.92 -10.79 -17.85
C PHE A 579 2.30 -10.75 -16.43
N GLY A 580 3.09 -10.95 -15.38
CA GLY A 580 2.69 -10.76 -13.98
C GLY A 580 2.69 -12.02 -13.13
N SER A 581 2.07 -13.10 -13.61
CA SER A 581 1.96 -14.38 -12.88
C SER A 581 2.21 -15.58 -13.79
N LYS A 582 2.48 -16.75 -13.21
CA LYS A 582 2.69 -17.98 -13.99
C LYS A 582 1.48 -18.30 -14.88
N ASN A 583 0.27 -18.13 -14.37
CA ASN A 583 -0.98 -18.37 -15.11
C ASN A 583 -1.16 -17.37 -16.26
N LEU A 584 -0.83 -16.09 -16.04
CA LEU A 584 -0.89 -15.08 -17.09
C LEU A 584 0.17 -15.33 -18.16
N ASN A 585 1.39 -15.68 -17.78
CA ASN A 585 2.45 -16.05 -18.73
C ASN A 585 1.98 -17.21 -19.63
N LEU A 586 1.40 -18.27 -19.06
CA LEU A 586 0.86 -19.39 -19.84
C LEU A 586 -0.27 -18.94 -20.78
N ALA A 587 -1.21 -18.13 -20.29
CA ALA A 587 -2.33 -17.65 -21.11
C ALA A 587 -1.84 -16.80 -22.30
N TYR A 588 -0.94 -15.85 -22.06
CA TYR A 588 -0.38 -15.01 -23.13
C TYR A 588 0.50 -15.80 -24.10
N ASN A 589 1.34 -16.71 -23.60
CA ASN A 589 2.13 -17.60 -24.48
C ASN A 589 1.21 -18.42 -25.40
N SER A 590 0.10 -18.95 -24.90
CA SER A 590 -0.89 -19.65 -25.71
C SER A 590 -1.56 -18.75 -26.75
N ILE A 591 -1.90 -17.50 -26.38
CA ILE A 591 -2.45 -16.51 -27.33
C ILE A 591 -1.45 -16.26 -28.47
N PHE A 592 -0.20 -15.96 -28.13
CA PHE A 592 0.81 -15.56 -29.09
C PHE A 592 1.41 -16.73 -29.88
N SER A 593 1.28 -17.97 -29.39
CA SER A 593 1.66 -19.18 -30.13
C SER A 593 0.99 -19.28 -31.51
N ASN A 594 -0.23 -18.72 -31.64
CA ASN A 594 -0.97 -18.68 -32.90
C ASN A 594 -0.29 -17.86 -34.00
N TYR A 595 0.68 -17.00 -33.65
CA TYR A 595 1.41 -16.14 -34.58
C TYR A 595 2.79 -16.70 -34.96
N ARG A 596 3.18 -17.88 -34.47
CA ARG A 596 4.53 -18.43 -34.66
C ARG A 596 4.74 -19.17 -35.97
N ASN A 597 3.67 -19.66 -36.58
CA ASN A 597 3.74 -20.55 -37.74
C ASN A 597 3.67 -19.83 -39.10
N PHE A 598 3.57 -18.49 -39.11
CA PHE A 598 3.52 -17.69 -40.33
C PHE A 598 4.03 -16.26 -40.08
N VAL A 599 4.33 -15.52 -41.15
CA VAL A 599 4.49 -14.06 -41.12
C VAL A 599 3.46 -13.45 -42.07
N GLY A 600 2.71 -12.45 -41.61
CA GLY A 600 1.66 -11.82 -42.41
C GLY A 600 1.26 -10.44 -41.88
N PRO A 601 0.09 -9.90 -42.29
CA PRO A 601 -0.35 -8.56 -41.92
C PRO A 601 -0.23 -8.19 -40.42
N PRO A 602 -0.56 -9.05 -39.43
CA PRO A 602 -0.38 -8.70 -38.02
C PRO A 602 1.09 -8.44 -37.67
N HIS A 603 2.03 -9.22 -38.20
CA HIS A 603 3.46 -9.03 -37.95
C HIS A 603 3.97 -7.75 -38.60
N PHE A 604 3.64 -7.50 -39.87
CA PHE A 604 4.06 -6.28 -40.58
C PHE A 604 3.53 -5.01 -39.91
N LYS A 605 2.30 -5.03 -39.39
CA LYS A 605 1.74 -3.93 -38.62
C LYS A 605 2.56 -3.61 -37.36
N VAL A 606 2.99 -4.64 -36.64
CA VAL A 606 3.82 -4.47 -35.43
C VAL A 606 5.23 -3.97 -35.79
N ILE A 607 5.83 -4.54 -36.83
CA ILE A 607 7.13 -4.09 -37.35
C ILE A 607 7.05 -2.60 -37.72
N CYS A 608 5.99 -2.19 -38.43
CA CYS A 608 5.77 -0.81 -38.84
C CYS A 608 5.76 0.15 -37.63
N ARG A 609 4.96 -0.16 -36.62
CA ARG A 609 4.85 0.61 -35.37
C ARG A 609 6.16 0.73 -34.60
N LEU A 610 6.86 -0.38 -34.43
CA LEU A 610 8.05 -0.43 -33.57
C LEU A 610 9.29 0.17 -34.24
N LEU A 611 9.39 0.09 -35.57
CA LEU A 611 10.50 0.67 -36.32
C LEU A 611 10.27 2.15 -36.63
N GLY A 612 9.02 2.54 -36.87
CA GLY A 612 8.67 3.87 -37.39
C GLY A 612 9.35 4.18 -38.73
N TYR A 613 9.21 5.40 -39.22
CA TYR A 613 9.77 5.80 -40.51
C TYR A 613 11.28 5.55 -40.63
N GLN A 614 12.04 5.95 -39.60
CA GLN A 614 13.50 5.85 -39.63
C GLN A 614 13.98 4.39 -39.65
N GLY A 615 13.33 3.51 -38.88
CA GLY A 615 13.65 2.08 -38.89
C GLY A 615 13.25 1.40 -40.19
N ILE A 616 12.09 1.74 -40.77
CA ILE A 616 11.66 1.19 -42.07
C ILE A 616 12.64 1.61 -43.17
N ALA A 617 13.02 2.89 -43.21
CA ALA A 617 13.95 3.42 -44.19
C ALA A 617 15.30 2.67 -44.19
N VAL A 618 15.93 2.48 -43.03
CA VAL A 618 17.21 1.77 -42.95
C VAL A 618 17.07 0.30 -43.33
N VAL A 619 15.98 -0.36 -42.95
CA VAL A 619 15.74 -1.76 -43.34
C VAL A 619 15.57 -1.87 -44.85
N MET A 620 14.84 -0.96 -45.49
CA MET A 620 14.71 -0.94 -46.95
C MET A 620 16.05 -0.69 -47.65
N GLU A 621 16.87 0.24 -47.14
CA GLU A 621 18.20 0.50 -47.68
C GLU A 621 19.13 -0.72 -47.58
N GLU A 622 19.15 -1.40 -46.43
CA GLU A 622 19.95 -2.60 -46.24
C GLU A 622 19.44 -3.78 -47.09
N LEU A 623 18.12 -3.95 -47.24
CA LEU A 623 17.55 -4.95 -48.15
C LEU A 623 17.93 -4.69 -49.61
N LEU A 624 17.99 -3.42 -50.04
CA LEU A 624 18.50 -3.08 -51.38
C LEU A 624 19.97 -3.46 -51.55
N LYS A 625 20.80 -3.30 -50.51
CA LYS A 625 22.20 -3.76 -50.53
C LYS A 625 22.29 -5.28 -50.64
N VAL A 626 21.45 -6.03 -49.92
CA VAL A 626 21.35 -7.49 -50.02
C VAL A 626 20.96 -7.91 -51.44
N VAL A 627 19.90 -7.32 -52.01
CA VAL A 627 19.44 -7.60 -53.38
C VAL A 627 20.54 -7.30 -54.39
N LYS A 628 21.22 -6.16 -54.27
CA LYS A 628 22.35 -5.79 -55.14
C LYS A 628 23.49 -6.82 -55.05
N SER A 629 23.85 -7.24 -53.83
CA SER A 629 24.90 -8.23 -53.59
C SER A 629 24.57 -9.58 -54.23
N LEU A 630 23.34 -10.07 -54.05
CA LEU A 630 22.89 -11.35 -54.64
C LEU A 630 22.83 -11.27 -56.17
N LEU A 631 22.27 -10.20 -56.73
CA LEU A 631 22.14 -10.03 -58.18
C LEU A 631 23.50 -9.88 -58.86
N GLN A 632 24.40 -9.05 -58.34
CA GLN A 632 25.72 -8.78 -58.94
C GLN A 632 26.76 -9.85 -58.58
N GLY A 633 26.52 -10.66 -57.54
CA GLY A 633 27.39 -11.73 -57.10
C GLY A 633 26.94 -13.09 -57.62
N THR A 634 26.34 -13.88 -56.74
CA THR A 634 26.00 -15.29 -57.00
C THR A 634 25.02 -15.45 -58.16
N ILE A 635 23.95 -14.67 -58.23
CA ILE A 635 22.95 -14.83 -59.30
C ILE A 635 23.58 -14.55 -60.67
N LEU A 636 24.32 -13.46 -60.84
CA LEU A 636 25.00 -13.16 -62.11
C LEU A 636 25.98 -14.26 -62.52
N GLN A 637 26.76 -14.79 -61.57
CA GLN A 637 27.69 -15.89 -61.83
C GLN A 637 26.95 -17.14 -62.35
N TYR A 638 25.85 -17.53 -61.71
CA TYR A 638 25.08 -18.69 -62.14
C TYR A 638 24.28 -18.43 -63.42
N VAL A 639 23.81 -17.21 -63.66
CA VAL A 639 23.16 -16.84 -64.93
C VAL A 639 24.16 -16.96 -66.08
N ASN A 640 25.37 -16.42 -65.95
CA ASN A 640 26.41 -16.57 -66.97
C ASN A 640 26.76 -18.04 -67.21
N THR A 641 26.87 -18.84 -66.14
CA THR A 641 27.15 -20.27 -66.22
C THR A 641 26.02 -21.04 -66.93
N LEU A 642 24.77 -20.82 -66.52
CA LEU A 642 23.59 -21.49 -67.10
C LEU A 642 23.33 -21.05 -68.55
N MET A 643 23.69 -19.82 -68.92
CA MET A 643 23.58 -19.35 -70.31
C MET A 643 24.54 -20.05 -71.27
N GLU A 644 25.74 -20.42 -70.81
CA GLU A 644 26.67 -21.25 -71.60
C GLU A 644 26.17 -22.70 -71.73
N VAL A 645 25.46 -23.20 -70.73
CA VAL A 645 24.81 -24.53 -70.74
C VAL A 645 23.51 -24.55 -71.56
N MET A 646 22.88 -23.39 -71.75
CA MET A 646 21.63 -23.26 -72.50
C MET A 646 21.85 -23.57 -74.00
N PRO A 647 20.91 -24.26 -74.69
CA PRO A 647 21.03 -24.49 -76.12
C PRO A 647 21.11 -23.17 -76.90
N LYS A 648 22.13 -23.02 -77.76
CA LYS A 648 22.34 -21.81 -78.58
C LYS A 648 21.13 -21.42 -79.42
N ILE A 649 20.35 -22.41 -79.87
CA ILE A 649 19.11 -22.21 -80.62
C ILE A 649 18.10 -23.28 -80.18
N CYS A 650 16.98 -22.86 -79.60
CA CYS A 650 15.84 -23.73 -79.29
C CYS A 650 14.60 -23.24 -80.07
N ARG A 651 14.29 -23.88 -81.20
CA ARG A 651 13.14 -23.50 -82.03
C ARG A 651 11.85 -24.05 -81.40
N LEU A 652 10.77 -23.27 -81.45
CA LEU A 652 9.45 -23.77 -81.06
C LEU A 652 8.93 -24.74 -82.13
N PRO A 653 8.75 -26.03 -81.83
CA PRO A 653 8.21 -26.97 -82.81
C PRO A 653 6.78 -26.59 -83.15
N ARG A 654 6.39 -26.83 -84.40
CA ARG A 654 5.04 -26.49 -84.87
C ARG A 654 4.01 -27.48 -84.31
N HIS A 655 2.73 -27.12 -84.40
CA HIS A 655 1.64 -27.92 -83.86
C HIS A 655 1.56 -29.35 -84.47
N GLU A 656 2.07 -29.55 -85.70
CA GLU A 656 2.06 -30.86 -86.38
C GLU A 656 2.88 -31.94 -85.64
N TYR A 657 3.79 -31.55 -84.74
CA TYR A 657 4.59 -32.48 -83.94
C TYR A 657 3.82 -33.08 -82.75
N GLY A 658 2.65 -32.53 -82.41
CA GLY A 658 1.84 -32.96 -81.27
C GLY A 658 2.45 -32.64 -79.90
N SER A 659 1.61 -32.53 -78.86
CA SER A 659 2.09 -32.19 -77.51
C SER A 659 3.10 -33.20 -76.92
N PRO A 660 3.03 -34.53 -77.16
CA PRO A 660 4.05 -35.45 -76.68
C PRO A 660 5.41 -35.23 -77.35
N GLY A 661 5.43 -35.01 -78.67
CA GLY A 661 6.66 -34.74 -79.42
C GLY A 661 7.28 -33.39 -79.06
N ILE A 662 6.46 -32.38 -78.76
CA ILE A 662 6.92 -31.09 -78.26
C ILE A 662 7.53 -31.23 -76.85
N LEU A 663 6.94 -32.03 -75.97
CA LEU A 663 7.49 -32.29 -74.63
C LEU A 663 8.83 -33.03 -74.71
N GLU A 664 8.93 -34.07 -75.53
CA GLU A 664 10.19 -34.82 -75.75
C GLU A 664 11.28 -33.91 -76.34
N PHE A 665 10.91 -33.04 -77.29
CA PHE A 665 11.80 -32.03 -77.83
C PHE A 665 12.37 -31.12 -76.73
N PHE A 666 11.54 -30.57 -75.84
CA PHE A 666 12.03 -29.72 -74.75
C PHE A 666 12.82 -30.49 -73.71
N HIS A 667 12.46 -31.74 -73.40
CA HIS A 667 13.22 -32.55 -72.47
C HIS A 667 14.64 -32.84 -72.98
N HIS A 668 14.81 -33.06 -74.29
CA HIS A 668 16.13 -33.23 -74.88
C HIS A 668 16.92 -31.91 -74.95
N GLN A 669 16.29 -30.83 -75.42
CA GLN A 669 16.97 -29.53 -75.60
C GLN A 669 17.37 -28.85 -74.28
N LEU A 670 16.63 -29.10 -73.19
CA LEU A 670 16.86 -28.47 -71.88
C LEU A 670 17.43 -29.44 -70.84
N LYS A 671 17.89 -30.63 -71.27
CA LYS A 671 18.37 -31.69 -70.38
C LYS A 671 19.43 -31.19 -69.39
N ASP A 672 20.44 -30.49 -69.88
CA ASP A 672 21.58 -30.03 -69.07
C ASP A 672 21.17 -28.95 -68.04
N ILE A 673 20.08 -28.22 -68.30
CA ILE A 673 19.48 -27.29 -67.33
C ILE A 673 18.67 -28.07 -66.29
N VAL A 674 17.86 -29.04 -66.71
CA VAL A 674 17.03 -29.87 -65.82
C VAL A 674 17.88 -30.70 -64.85
N GLU A 675 19.01 -31.21 -65.32
CA GLU A 675 19.93 -32.04 -64.53
C GLU A 675 20.97 -31.22 -63.73
N TYR A 676 20.93 -29.88 -63.81
CA TYR A 676 21.89 -29.02 -63.10
C TYR A 676 21.68 -29.10 -61.57
N ALA A 677 22.64 -29.72 -60.88
CA ALA A 677 22.52 -30.10 -59.47
C ALA A 677 22.19 -28.93 -58.53
N GLU A 678 22.77 -27.76 -58.79
CA GLU A 678 22.65 -26.57 -57.92
C GLU A 678 21.50 -25.62 -58.33
N LEU A 679 20.67 -26.01 -59.31
CA LEU A 679 19.60 -25.16 -59.81
C LEU A 679 18.59 -24.81 -58.71
N LYS A 680 18.25 -25.79 -57.86
CA LYS A 680 17.31 -25.59 -56.75
C LYS A 680 17.97 -25.02 -55.51
N THR A 681 19.12 -25.58 -55.11
CA THR A 681 19.80 -25.25 -53.86
C THR A 681 20.49 -23.90 -53.87
N VAL A 682 20.91 -23.40 -55.04
CA VAL A 682 21.61 -22.12 -55.18
C VAL A 682 20.80 -21.13 -56.02
N CYS A 683 20.43 -21.47 -57.27
CA CYS A 683 19.77 -20.49 -58.14
C CYS A 683 18.37 -20.10 -57.64
N PHE A 684 17.49 -21.08 -57.40
CA PHE A 684 16.13 -20.81 -56.88
C PHE A 684 16.15 -20.29 -55.45
N GLN A 685 17.14 -20.69 -54.64
CA GLN A 685 17.36 -20.16 -53.30
C GLN A 685 17.62 -18.66 -53.33
N ASN A 686 18.65 -18.22 -54.07
CA ASN A 686 19.03 -16.81 -54.16
C ASN A 686 17.91 -15.96 -54.80
N LEU A 687 17.23 -16.49 -55.82
CA LEU A 687 16.08 -15.80 -56.43
C LEU A 687 14.91 -15.65 -55.46
N ARG A 688 14.66 -16.66 -54.60
CA ARG A 688 13.64 -16.56 -53.56
C ARG A 688 13.99 -15.48 -52.54
N GLU A 689 15.25 -15.40 -52.10
CA GLU A 689 15.70 -14.36 -51.17
C GLU A 689 15.48 -12.95 -51.74
N VAL A 690 15.85 -12.73 -53.02
CA VAL A 690 15.56 -11.47 -53.72
C VAL A 690 14.05 -11.21 -53.78
N GLY A 691 13.25 -12.23 -54.13
CA GLY A 691 11.80 -12.11 -54.16
C GLY A 691 11.19 -11.74 -52.80
N ASN A 692 11.64 -12.40 -51.73
CA ASN A 692 11.20 -12.15 -50.36
C ASN A 692 11.56 -10.73 -49.90
N ALA A 693 12.75 -10.22 -50.27
CA ALA A 693 13.16 -8.86 -49.94
C ALA A 693 12.26 -7.81 -50.61
N LEU A 694 11.96 -7.98 -51.90
CA LEU A 694 11.04 -7.10 -52.63
C LEU A 694 9.61 -7.16 -52.07
N LEU A 695 9.14 -8.36 -51.74
CA LEU A 695 7.82 -8.54 -51.12
C LEU A 695 7.76 -7.92 -49.73
N PHE A 696 8.83 -7.99 -48.94
CA PHE A 696 8.91 -7.33 -47.63
C PHE A 696 8.73 -5.81 -47.80
N CYS A 697 9.47 -5.18 -48.71
CA CYS A 697 9.34 -3.75 -49.02
C CYS A 697 7.91 -3.37 -49.43
N LEU A 698 7.28 -4.15 -50.30
CA LEU A 698 5.90 -3.92 -50.73
C LEU A 698 4.91 -4.01 -49.56
N LEU A 699 5.02 -5.04 -48.73
CA LEU A 699 4.06 -5.31 -47.66
C LEU A 699 4.23 -4.39 -46.44
N ILE A 700 5.46 -3.96 -46.16
CA ILE A 700 5.70 -2.97 -45.09
C ILE A 700 5.18 -1.59 -45.49
N GLU A 701 5.33 -1.17 -46.75
CA GLU A 701 4.77 0.08 -47.26
C GLU A 701 3.24 0.10 -47.22
N GLN A 702 2.60 -1.03 -47.57
CA GLN A 702 1.14 -1.18 -47.41
C GLN A 702 0.72 -1.07 -45.94
N SER A 703 1.51 -1.65 -45.02
CA SER A 703 1.21 -1.59 -43.59
C SER A 703 1.38 -0.17 -43.05
N LEU A 704 2.40 0.56 -43.51
CA LEU A 704 2.62 1.97 -43.19
C LEU A 704 1.45 2.84 -43.68
N SER A 705 1.00 2.64 -44.92
CA SER A 705 -0.15 3.37 -45.47
C SER A 705 -1.44 3.14 -44.65
N LEU A 706 -1.65 1.92 -44.17
CA LEU A 706 -2.79 1.58 -43.30
C LEU A 706 -2.67 2.22 -41.91
N GLU A 707 -1.46 2.42 -41.41
CA GLU A 707 -1.22 3.09 -40.14
C GLU A 707 -1.45 4.61 -40.25
N GLU A 708 -0.87 5.25 -41.25
CA GLU A 708 -1.01 6.68 -41.51
C GLU A 708 -2.48 7.09 -41.72
N VAL A 709 -3.25 6.31 -42.48
CA VAL A 709 -4.67 6.63 -42.69
C VAL A 709 -5.47 6.54 -41.40
N CYS A 710 -5.14 5.61 -40.50
CA CYS A 710 -5.77 5.53 -39.18
C CYS A 710 -5.43 6.77 -38.33
N ASP A 711 -4.18 7.24 -38.37
CA ASP A 711 -3.76 8.44 -37.64
C ASP A 711 -4.46 9.70 -38.18
N LEU A 712 -4.55 9.83 -39.51
CA LEU A 712 -5.28 10.93 -40.16
C LEU A 712 -6.77 10.94 -39.78
N LEU A 713 -7.40 9.78 -39.67
CA LEU A 713 -8.80 9.68 -39.23
C LEU A 713 -9.00 10.15 -37.78
N HIS A 714 -8.05 9.88 -36.88
CA HIS A 714 -8.09 10.38 -35.51
C HIS A 714 -7.73 11.87 -35.40
N ALA A 715 -6.87 12.37 -36.29
CA ALA A 715 -6.49 13.78 -36.36
C ALA A 715 -7.59 14.67 -36.98
N ALA A 716 -8.42 14.11 -37.87
CA ALA A 716 -9.41 14.85 -38.65
C ALA A 716 -10.30 15.82 -37.84
N PRO A 717 -10.89 15.45 -36.68
CA PRO A 717 -11.69 16.37 -35.88
C PRO A 717 -10.92 17.60 -35.36
N PHE A 718 -9.62 17.44 -35.09
CA PHE A 718 -8.76 18.50 -34.54
C PHE A 718 -8.16 19.40 -35.63
N GLN A 719 -8.16 18.92 -36.88
CA GLN A 719 -7.70 19.63 -38.08
C GLN A 719 -8.86 20.18 -38.93
N ASN A 720 -10.08 20.20 -38.38
CA ASN A 720 -11.28 20.71 -39.05
C ASN A 720 -11.65 19.95 -40.36
N ILE A 721 -11.35 18.66 -40.42
CA ILE A 721 -11.71 17.79 -41.54
C ILE A 721 -13.01 17.06 -41.18
N LEU A 722 -14.08 17.34 -41.94
CA LEU A 722 -15.41 16.78 -41.70
C LEU A 722 -15.86 15.88 -42.86
N PRO A 723 -16.52 14.74 -42.58
CA PRO A 723 -17.07 13.90 -43.62
C PRO A 723 -18.26 14.56 -44.31
N ARG A 724 -18.53 14.15 -45.55
CA ARG A 724 -19.68 14.64 -46.32
C ARG A 724 -20.99 14.31 -45.59
N VAL A 725 -21.77 15.35 -45.26
CA VAL A 725 -23.05 15.21 -44.56
C VAL A 725 -24.19 14.86 -45.51
N HIS A 726 -25.15 14.05 -45.04
CA HIS A 726 -26.40 13.77 -45.75
C HIS A 726 -27.24 15.06 -45.87
N VAL A 727 -27.75 15.34 -47.07
CA VAL A 727 -28.53 16.55 -47.40
C VAL A 727 -29.96 16.14 -47.73
N LYS A 728 -30.94 16.65 -46.98
CA LYS A 728 -32.36 16.39 -47.25
C LYS A 728 -32.86 17.32 -48.37
N GLU A 729 -33.99 16.97 -48.98
CA GLU A 729 -34.63 17.79 -50.00
C GLU A 729 -34.93 19.20 -49.45
N GLY A 730 -34.50 20.23 -50.18
CA GLY A 730 -34.57 21.64 -49.74
C GLY A 730 -33.36 22.17 -48.96
N GLU A 731 -32.37 21.33 -48.61
CA GLU A 731 -31.13 21.77 -47.96
C GLU A 731 -29.98 21.95 -48.98
N ARG A 732 -29.06 22.89 -48.71
CA ARG A 732 -27.81 23.04 -49.48
C ARG A 732 -26.63 22.45 -48.70
N LEU A 733 -25.81 21.64 -49.37
CA LEU A 733 -24.63 20.99 -48.77
C LEU A 733 -23.71 22.01 -48.08
N GLU A 734 -23.38 23.12 -48.75
CA GLU A 734 -22.50 24.16 -48.22
C GLU A 734 -23.02 24.79 -46.93
N ALA A 735 -24.32 25.10 -46.87
CA ALA A 735 -24.94 25.69 -45.68
C ALA A 735 -24.91 24.71 -44.49
N LYS A 736 -25.07 23.41 -44.78
CA LYS A 736 -25.05 22.37 -43.75
C LYS A 736 -23.62 22.06 -43.28
N MET A 737 -22.65 22.03 -44.20
CA MET A 737 -21.23 21.88 -43.87
C MET A 737 -20.73 23.04 -43.01
N LYS A 738 -21.06 24.29 -43.36
CA LYS A 738 -20.71 25.47 -42.53
C LYS A 738 -21.30 25.41 -41.12
N ARG A 739 -22.55 24.97 -40.98
CA ARG A 739 -23.17 24.78 -39.66
C ARG A 739 -22.46 23.70 -38.85
N LEU A 740 -22.02 22.62 -39.50
CA LEU A 740 -21.30 21.53 -38.86
C LEU A 740 -19.87 21.94 -38.46
N GLU A 741 -19.22 22.74 -39.30
CA GLU A 741 -17.94 23.39 -39.01
C GLU A 741 -18.06 24.30 -37.78
N SER A 742 -19.07 25.17 -37.72
CA SER A 742 -19.33 25.98 -36.52
C SER A 742 -19.56 25.14 -35.25
N LYS A 743 -20.18 23.95 -35.37
CA LYS A 743 -20.39 23.04 -34.24
C LYS A 743 -19.07 22.48 -33.71
N TYR A 744 -18.13 22.15 -34.58
CA TYR A 744 -16.84 21.54 -34.21
C TYR A 744 -15.67 22.52 -34.14
N ALA A 745 -15.89 23.81 -34.43
CA ALA A 745 -14.91 24.87 -34.26
C ALA A 745 -14.18 24.86 -32.88
N PRO A 746 -14.83 24.51 -31.74
CA PRO A 746 -14.13 24.39 -30.45
C PRO A 746 -13.07 23.28 -30.38
N LEU A 747 -13.12 22.28 -31.29
CA LEU A 747 -12.15 21.19 -31.37
C LEU A 747 -10.96 21.52 -32.27
N HIS A 748 -11.04 22.58 -33.09
CA HIS A 748 -9.97 22.96 -34.00
C HIS A 748 -8.77 23.48 -33.20
N LEU A 749 -7.71 22.67 -33.16
CA LEU A 749 -6.65 22.82 -32.17
C LEU A 749 -5.79 24.07 -32.41
N ILE A 750 -5.35 24.32 -33.64
CA ILE A 750 -4.45 25.43 -33.98
C ILE A 750 -5.10 26.79 -33.64
N PRO A 751 -6.32 27.13 -34.13
CA PRO A 751 -6.94 28.41 -33.77
C PRO A 751 -7.25 28.54 -32.27
N LEU A 752 -7.48 27.43 -31.57
CA LEU A 752 -7.68 27.45 -30.13
C LEU A 752 -6.39 27.82 -29.39
N ILE A 753 -5.25 27.26 -29.81
CA ILE A 753 -3.92 27.57 -29.28
C ILE A 753 -3.50 28.99 -29.66
N GLU A 754 -3.73 29.44 -30.89
CA GLU A 754 -3.44 30.82 -31.30
C GLU A 754 -4.22 31.84 -30.47
N ARG A 755 -5.46 31.51 -30.06
CA ARG A 755 -6.31 32.39 -29.28
C ARG A 755 -5.96 32.43 -27.79
N LEU A 756 -5.53 31.30 -27.20
CA LEU A 756 -5.41 31.14 -25.74
C LEU A 756 -4.00 30.75 -25.28
N GLY A 757 -3.14 30.30 -26.19
CA GLY A 757 -1.80 29.79 -25.93
C GLY A 757 -0.74 30.88 -25.88
N THR A 758 0.43 30.51 -25.38
CA THR A 758 1.62 31.38 -25.41
C THR A 758 2.30 31.26 -26.78
N PRO A 759 3.13 32.25 -27.18
CA PRO A 759 3.86 32.19 -28.45
C PRO A 759 4.73 30.93 -28.62
N GLN A 760 5.22 30.36 -27.52
CA GLN A 760 6.01 29.12 -27.51
C GLN A 760 5.15 27.89 -27.84
N VAL A 761 3.92 27.84 -27.35
CA VAL A 761 2.97 26.73 -27.61
C VAL A 761 2.37 26.86 -29.00
N SER A 762 2.20 28.08 -29.53
CA SER A 762 1.75 28.31 -30.91
C SER A 762 2.81 27.98 -31.97
N ALA A 763 4.09 27.93 -31.59
CA ALA A 763 5.21 27.61 -32.49
C ALA A 763 5.62 26.13 -32.48
N MET A 764 5.16 25.36 -31.48
CA MET A 764 5.24 23.90 -31.42
C MET A 764 4.08 23.29 -32.22
#